data_AF-A0A7R7AI74-F1
#
_entry.id   AF-A0A7R7AI74-F1
#
_cell.length_a   1.000
_cell.length_b   1.000
_cell.length_c   1.000
_cell.angle_alpha   90.00
_cell.angle_beta   90.00
_cell.angle_gamma   90.00
#
_symmetry.space_group_name_H-M   'P 1'
#
loop_
_entity.id
_entity.type
_entity.pdbx_description
1 polymer ?
#
loop_
_entity_poly.entity_id
_entity_poly.type
_entity_poly.pdbx_seq_one_letter_code
_entity_poly.pdbx_strand_id
1 'polypeptide(L)'
;MFKITIIFIFTTVLLACTHFKDTNSNKVNKTTANKLQQTLYYGGDILTMEGDKPTYVEAVIVHDGKIIYTGDKASAVNNFAGETIEVDLKGKTMLPGFIDPHSHFMSAVLMTTQVNVASPPMGTVTDIASMIKKLQDFKTEKGIKEGEWIVGWGYDQDLLAEKRHITKLDLDKAFPNNKVLIIHISMHGGVLNSKALEWAGLDENSVTPKGGIIARLPGSNEPAGLVMEMAYMPVFDKLPQPSENEMMELMKPAQMMYARNGYTHAIEGFTHIKDMNTLKRAAKENRLFIDVASLPGFNEMDKWLNNPEYKFGEYHNRLKFQGGKFTLDGSPQGLTAYMASPYLVPGPNGEKDWVGNTSIPRDTLAKMAKTMVDNNVQINFHANGDGAIEDAIFAIEQAGITAEQDKRPIIIHSQFQKLEHLPKYVAIGITPSYFTNHVFYWGDVHIKNVGEKKASFISPIKAANELGIVTSNHTDYNVTLLDPFFVMWTSMKRETRSGKILGPDQRIDAYTALQNITTGPAYQFFEEDRKGMIKKGMLADFVILDKNPLKVSDVNAIREITILETIKEGNTIYQKKTVEKLDGYFIKNTVKFDDNNNFMHVVVENKKDFNKYFGVAKTMKNKVDKVNFEENSVIAIMTKASNVPKKIEVVYYEFGGDELLIKYHIREGEKNTFESTGLYLAAIPKDVTSIKFKSRYNVGVVNIK
;
A
#
# COMPACT_ATOMS: atom_id res chain seq x y z
N MET A 1 32.69 -0.71 64.36
CA MET A 1 31.76 -1.82 64.67
C MET A 1 31.69 -2.72 63.45
N PHE A 2 32.10 -3.99 63.62
CA PHE A 2 32.00 -5.19 62.76
C PHE A 2 31.98 -5.00 61.22
N LYS A 3 33.08 -5.22 60.48
CA LYS A 3 33.68 -6.52 60.01
C LYS A 3 32.63 -7.40 59.30
N ILE A 4 32.84 -7.89 58.06
CA ILE A 4 33.81 -8.94 57.70
C ILE A 4 34.16 -8.91 56.19
N THR A 5 35.46 -9.14 55.94
CA THR A 5 36.20 -9.36 54.68
C THR A 5 36.17 -10.85 54.26
N ILE A 6 36.53 -11.19 53.00
CA ILE A 6 37.36 -12.36 52.51
C ILE A 6 36.87 -12.76 51.10
N ILE A 7 37.58 -12.43 50.00
CA ILE A 7 38.82 -12.97 49.38
C ILE A 7 38.55 -14.06 48.31
N PHE A 8 39.18 -13.83 47.15
CA PHE A 8 39.39 -14.67 45.95
C PHE A 8 39.90 -16.10 46.21
N ILE A 9 39.73 -17.02 45.23
CA ILE A 9 40.82 -17.81 44.60
C ILE A 9 40.28 -18.65 43.42
N PHE A 10 41.09 -18.67 42.34
CA PHE A 10 41.02 -19.51 41.13
C PHE A 10 41.58 -20.92 41.39
N THR A 11 40.99 -21.97 40.81
CA THR A 11 41.76 -23.17 40.38
C THR A 11 40.98 -24.03 39.37
N THR A 12 41.64 -24.34 38.25
CA THR A 12 41.37 -25.40 37.25
C THR A 12 41.69 -26.81 37.77
N VAL A 13 41.00 -27.86 37.32
CA VAL A 13 41.52 -29.20 36.88
C VAL A 13 40.40 -30.10 36.32
N LEU A 14 40.82 -30.95 35.37
CA LEU A 14 40.19 -31.88 34.41
C LEU A 14 39.21 -32.99 34.89
N LEU A 15 38.37 -33.40 33.90
CA LEU A 15 37.84 -34.73 33.50
C LEU A 15 37.53 -35.82 34.54
N ALA A 16 36.27 -36.32 34.49
CA ALA A 16 35.97 -37.75 34.50
C ALA A 16 34.61 -38.02 33.82
N CYS A 17 34.62 -38.91 32.82
CA CYS A 17 33.42 -39.51 32.22
C CYS A 17 32.75 -40.49 33.19
N THR A 18 31.42 -40.48 33.28
CA THR A 18 30.63 -41.69 33.54
C THR A 18 29.32 -41.66 32.75
N HIS A 19 29.06 -42.78 32.09
CA HIS A 19 27.84 -43.12 31.37
C HIS A 19 26.61 -43.15 32.28
N PHE A 20 25.52 -42.52 31.83
CA PHE A 20 24.17 -43.00 32.12
C PHE A 20 23.47 -43.29 30.79
N LYS A 21 23.19 -44.57 30.57
CA LYS A 21 22.23 -45.05 29.58
C LYS A 21 20.84 -44.74 30.12
N ASP A 22 20.07 -43.96 29.39
CA ASP A 22 18.61 -44.03 29.47
C ASP A 22 18.05 -44.41 28.10
N THR A 23 17.55 -45.64 28.07
CA THR A 23 16.79 -46.24 26.98
C THR A 23 15.35 -45.75 27.11
N ASN A 24 14.92 -44.91 26.17
CA ASN A 24 13.53 -44.92 25.75
C ASN A 24 13.44 -44.61 24.25
N SER A 25 13.34 -45.70 23.50
CA SER A 25 13.00 -45.73 22.09
C SER A 25 11.59 -45.20 21.87
N ASN A 26 11.46 -43.98 21.37
CA ASN A 26 10.33 -43.63 20.53
C ASN A 26 10.88 -43.17 19.19
N LYS A 27 10.53 -43.95 18.18
CA LYS A 27 10.85 -43.81 16.76
C LYS A 27 10.80 -42.34 16.37
N VAL A 28 11.98 -41.77 16.10
CA VAL A 28 12.08 -40.61 15.22
C VAL A 28 11.57 -41.09 13.87
N ASN A 29 10.30 -40.85 13.61
CA ASN A 29 9.78 -40.87 12.26
C ASN A 29 10.60 -39.85 11.49
N LYS A 30 11.59 -40.34 10.73
CA LYS A 30 12.07 -39.73 9.50
C LYS A 30 10.88 -39.65 8.54
N THR A 31 9.91 -38.80 8.82
CA THR A 31 9.01 -38.26 7.81
C THR A 31 9.85 -37.26 7.03
N THR A 32 10.38 -37.75 5.91
CA THR A 32 10.68 -36.99 4.68
C THR A 32 11.14 -35.56 4.92
N ALA A 33 12.46 -35.36 4.87
CA ALA A 33 13.02 -34.10 4.44
C ALA A 33 12.23 -33.62 3.21
N ASN A 34 11.58 -32.45 3.30
CA ASN A 34 11.08 -31.75 2.13
C ASN A 34 12.27 -31.65 1.17
N LYS A 35 12.24 -32.40 0.07
CA LYS A 35 13.13 -32.14 -1.05
C LYS A 35 12.85 -30.70 -1.49
N LEU A 36 13.86 -29.88 -1.30
CA LEU A 36 14.01 -28.50 -1.70
C LEU A 36 13.40 -28.24 -3.09
N GLN A 37 12.19 -27.67 -3.11
CA GLN A 37 11.42 -27.41 -4.32
C GLN A 37 11.97 -26.15 -5.02
N GLN A 38 12.20 -26.24 -6.32
CA GLN A 38 12.64 -25.10 -7.15
C GLN A 38 11.44 -24.50 -7.88
N THR A 39 11.52 -23.25 -8.30
CA THR A 39 10.48 -22.61 -9.13
C THR A 39 11.08 -22.06 -10.41
N LEU A 40 10.52 -22.47 -11.55
CA LEU A 40 10.86 -21.98 -12.89
C LEU A 40 9.78 -21.02 -13.37
N TYR A 41 10.14 -19.74 -13.57
CA TYR A 41 9.29 -18.74 -14.21
C TYR A 41 9.65 -18.65 -15.70
N TYR A 42 8.66 -18.70 -16.60
CA TYR A 42 8.87 -18.61 -18.06
C TYR A 42 7.61 -18.13 -18.79
N GLY A 43 7.68 -18.00 -20.13
CA GLY A 43 6.49 -17.89 -20.97
C GLY A 43 5.89 -16.48 -21.05
N GLY A 44 6.66 -15.46 -20.69
CA GLY A 44 6.28 -14.05 -20.78
C GLY A 44 7.50 -13.14 -20.84
N ASP A 45 7.28 -11.83 -20.80
CA ASP A 45 8.36 -10.85 -20.80
C ASP A 45 9.02 -10.80 -19.41
N ILE A 46 10.21 -11.37 -19.25
CA ILE A 46 10.98 -11.22 -18.01
C ILE A 46 12.00 -10.12 -18.21
N LEU A 47 11.68 -8.90 -17.77
CA LEU A 47 12.57 -7.74 -17.88
C LEU A 47 13.49 -7.69 -16.66
N THR A 48 14.79 -7.89 -16.88
CA THR A 48 15.77 -8.11 -15.81
C THR A 48 16.17 -6.84 -15.06
N MET A 49 16.01 -5.68 -15.69
CA MET A 49 16.57 -4.39 -15.25
C MET A 49 18.11 -4.38 -15.14
N GLU A 50 18.81 -5.32 -15.77
CA GLU A 50 20.27 -5.34 -15.80
C GLU A 50 20.82 -4.36 -16.87
N GLY A 51 21.51 -3.31 -16.40
CA GLY A 51 22.21 -2.33 -17.23
C GLY A 51 21.40 -1.08 -17.61
N ASP A 52 21.90 -0.35 -18.60
CA ASP A 52 21.34 0.94 -19.06
C ASP A 52 20.28 0.77 -20.16
N LYS A 53 20.03 -0.46 -20.62
CA LYS A 53 19.07 -0.77 -21.69
C LYS A 53 18.21 -1.97 -21.32
N PRO A 54 16.97 -2.06 -21.83
CA PRO A 54 16.09 -3.19 -21.55
C PRO A 54 16.71 -4.54 -21.96
N THR A 55 16.83 -5.45 -21.01
CA THR A 55 17.36 -6.82 -21.22
C THR A 55 16.33 -7.84 -20.75
N TYR A 56 15.99 -8.78 -21.63
CA TYR A 56 15.00 -9.82 -21.37
C TYR A 56 15.65 -11.21 -21.29
N VAL A 57 15.09 -12.08 -20.47
CA VAL A 57 15.45 -13.51 -20.39
C VAL A 57 14.20 -14.37 -20.60
N GLU A 58 14.39 -15.63 -20.99
CA GLU A 58 13.28 -16.55 -21.22
C GLU A 58 12.86 -17.32 -19.97
N ALA A 59 13.79 -17.49 -19.03
CA ALA A 59 13.59 -18.27 -17.83
C ALA A 59 14.36 -17.74 -16.61
N VAL A 60 13.76 -17.90 -15.44
CA VAL A 60 14.35 -17.62 -14.13
C VAL A 60 14.11 -18.83 -13.23
N ILE A 61 15.17 -19.33 -12.58
CA ILE A 61 15.05 -20.37 -11.55
C ILE A 61 15.26 -19.74 -10.18
N VAL A 62 14.33 -20.02 -9.27
CA VAL A 62 14.38 -19.63 -7.88
C VAL A 62 14.52 -20.85 -6.98
N HIS A 63 15.36 -20.71 -5.97
CA HIS A 63 15.52 -21.69 -4.92
C HIS A 63 15.86 -21.00 -3.59
N ASP A 64 15.20 -21.40 -2.51
CA ASP A 64 15.35 -20.83 -1.17
C ASP A 64 15.35 -19.29 -1.16
N GLY A 65 14.39 -18.72 -1.90
CA GLY A 65 14.18 -17.28 -2.01
C GLY A 65 15.22 -16.51 -2.79
N LYS A 66 16.17 -17.19 -3.46
CA LYS A 66 17.20 -16.58 -4.30
C LYS A 66 17.08 -17.02 -5.75
N ILE A 67 17.50 -16.14 -6.64
CA ILE A 67 17.64 -16.41 -8.05
C ILE A 67 18.93 -17.20 -8.26
N ILE A 68 18.81 -18.44 -8.74
CA ILE A 68 19.97 -19.31 -9.01
C ILE A 68 20.33 -19.35 -10.50
N TYR A 69 19.42 -18.93 -11.38
CA TYR A 69 19.62 -18.86 -12.82
C TYR A 69 18.71 -17.83 -13.49
N THR A 70 19.24 -17.22 -14.54
CA THR A 70 18.56 -16.32 -15.49
C THR A 70 19.14 -16.61 -16.88
N GLY A 71 18.31 -16.84 -17.89
CA GLY A 71 18.81 -17.10 -19.25
C GLY A 71 17.78 -17.74 -20.16
N ASP A 72 18.24 -18.59 -21.08
CA ASP A 72 17.37 -19.34 -21.98
C ASP A 72 16.62 -20.46 -21.25
N LYS A 73 15.41 -20.78 -21.74
CA LYS A 73 14.54 -21.78 -21.09
C LYS A 73 15.10 -23.20 -21.22
N ALA A 74 15.72 -23.53 -22.34
CA ALA A 74 16.22 -24.89 -22.58
C ALA A 74 17.32 -25.26 -21.58
N SER A 75 18.28 -24.37 -21.37
CA SER A 75 19.33 -24.50 -20.34
C SER A 75 18.74 -24.51 -18.93
N ALA A 76 17.68 -23.74 -18.66
CA ALA A 76 16.99 -23.80 -17.36
C ALA A 76 16.42 -25.21 -17.10
N VAL A 77 15.72 -25.79 -18.07
CA VAL A 77 15.13 -27.14 -17.93
C VAL A 77 16.22 -28.22 -17.85
N ASN A 78 17.28 -28.11 -18.65
CA ASN A 78 18.34 -29.12 -18.71
C ASN A 78 19.24 -29.12 -17.48
N ASN A 79 19.62 -27.93 -16.98
CA ASN A 79 20.61 -27.79 -15.89
C ASN A 79 19.98 -27.86 -14.50
N PHE A 80 18.67 -27.65 -14.38
CA PHE A 80 17.93 -27.68 -13.12
C PHE A 80 16.91 -28.84 -13.10
N ALA A 81 17.28 -29.97 -13.72
CA ALA A 81 16.48 -31.19 -13.74
C ALA A 81 16.20 -31.69 -12.31
N GLY A 82 14.96 -31.50 -11.84
CA GLY A 82 14.51 -31.80 -10.48
C GLY A 82 13.00 -31.59 -10.31
N GLU A 83 12.50 -31.66 -9.07
CA GLU A 83 11.10 -31.32 -8.73
C GLU A 83 10.92 -29.79 -8.76
N THR A 84 10.70 -29.26 -9.96
CA THR A 84 10.51 -27.83 -10.22
C THR A 84 9.01 -27.51 -10.34
N ILE A 85 8.55 -26.50 -9.62
CA ILE A 85 7.26 -25.86 -9.88
C ILE A 85 7.42 -24.97 -11.09
N GLU A 86 6.66 -25.26 -12.14
CA GLU A 86 6.59 -24.42 -13.32
C GLU A 86 5.53 -23.32 -13.16
N VAL A 87 5.94 -22.07 -13.35
CA VAL A 87 5.09 -20.88 -13.39
C VAL A 87 5.16 -20.30 -14.80
N ASP A 88 4.19 -20.66 -15.63
CA ASP A 88 3.99 -20.03 -16.94
C ASP A 88 3.33 -18.66 -16.75
N LEU A 89 4.04 -17.61 -17.12
CA LEU A 89 3.60 -16.22 -17.10
C LEU A 89 2.51 -15.94 -18.15
N LYS A 90 2.25 -16.84 -19.12
CA LYS A 90 1.18 -16.71 -20.11
C LYS A 90 1.19 -15.35 -20.84
N GLY A 91 2.38 -14.93 -21.26
CA GLY A 91 2.62 -13.65 -21.93
C GLY A 91 2.62 -12.42 -21.02
N LYS A 92 2.45 -12.59 -19.71
CA LYS A 92 2.54 -11.49 -18.71
C LYS A 92 3.97 -11.05 -18.49
N THR A 93 4.13 -9.89 -17.86
CA THR A 93 5.45 -9.28 -17.66
C THR A 93 5.91 -9.48 -16.22
N MET A 94 7.13 -9.97 -16.03
CA MET A 94 7.78 -10.07 -14.73
C MET A 94 8.92 -9.05 -14.63
N LEU A 95 8.98 -8.35 -13.49
CA LEU A 95 9.99 -7.34 -13.14
C LEU A 95 10.52 -7.62 -11.73
N PRO A 96 11.67 -7.04 -11.34
CA PRO A 96 12.05 -6.95 -9.94
C PRO A 96 10.93 -6.31 -9.11
N GLY A 97 10.75 -6.76 -7.86
CA GLY A 97 9.83 -6.13 -6.93
C GLY A 97 10.19 -4.65 -6.71
N PHE A 98 9.18 -3.79 -6.62
CA PHE A 98 9.39 -2.35 -6.51
C PHE A 98 9.87 -1.95 -5.12
N ILE A 99 10.58 -0.82 -5.07
CA ILE A 99 11.06 -0.18 -3.85
C ILE A 99 10.48 1.24 -3.84
N ASP A 100 9.73 1.59 -2.79
CA ASP A 100 9.36 2.99 -2.57
C ASP A 100 10.50 3.68 -1.80
N PRO A 101 11.28 4.59 -2.43
CA PRO A 101 12.46 5.18 -1.81
C PRO A 101 12.14 6.20 -0.71
N HIS A 102 10.89 6.67 -0.63
CA HIS A 102 10.47 7.62 0.38
C HIS A 102 8.95 7.59 0.59
N SER A 103 8.56 7.04 1.74
CA SER A 103 7.18 6.93 2.19
C SER A 103 7.11 7.02 3.72
N HIS A 104 5.93 6.93 4.30
CA HIS A 104 5.72 6.84 5.74
C HIS A 104 4.96 5.54 6.06
N PHE A 105 5.73 4.47 6.25
CA PHE A 105 5.22 3.14 6.59
C PHE A 105 4.43 3.14 7.90
N MET A 106 4.88 3.83 8.93
CA MET A 106 4.18 3.95 10.21
C MET A 106 2.86 4.72 10.08
N SER A 107 2.84 5.75 9.22
CA SER A 107 1.57 6.38 8.81
C SER A 107 0.66 5.38 8.09
N ALA A 108 1.19 4.52 7.22
CA ALA A 108 0.41 3.47 6.58
C ALA A 108 -0.21 2.50 7.59
N VAL A 109 0.50 2.13 8.66
CA VAL A 109 -0.03 1.32 9.77
C VAL A 109 -1.27 1.99 10.38
N LEU A 110 -1.18 3.27 10.70
CA LEU A 110 -2.32 4.02 11.25
C LEU A 110 -3.46 4.17 10.22
N MET A 111 -3.13 4.39 8.95
CA MET A 111 -4.11 4.52 7.87
C MET A 111 -4.94 3.26 7.64
N THR A 112 -4.51 2.09 8.11
CA THR A 112 -5.34 0.86 8.05
C THR A 112 -6.60 0.90 8.91
N THR A 113 -6.65 1.84 9.87
CA THR A 113 -7.80 2.07 10.78
C THR A 113 -8.81 3.06 10.22
N GLN A 114 -8.52 3.66 9.06
CA GLN A 114 -9.33 4.70 8.45
C GLN A 114 -9.64 4.35 6.99
N VAL A 115 -10.68 4.97 6.43
CA VAL A 115 -11.04 4.79 5.02
C VAL A 115 -10.87 6.06 4.22
N ASN A 116 -10.19 5.95 3.08
CA ASN A 116 -10.06 7.04 2.11
C ASN A 116 -11.43 7.30 1.44
N VAL A 117 -11.97 8.49 1.68
CA VAL A 117 -13.21 9.00 1.08
C VAL A 117 -12.96 10.23 0.20
N ALA A 118 -11.73 10.41 -0.27
CA ALA A 118 -11.39 11.47 -1.19
C ALA A 118 -12.03 11.27 -2.56
N SER A 119 -12.19 12.38 -3.27
CA SER A 119 -12.59 12.38 -4.68
C SER A 119 -11.45 12.00 -5.61
N PRO A 120 -11.75 11.59 -6.85
CA PRO A 120 -10.72 11.34 -7.85
C PRO A 120 -9.79 12.54 -8.04
N PRO A 121 -8.48 12.31 -8.27
CA PRO A 121 -7.84 11.01 -8.44
C PRO A 121 -7.31 10.38 -7.14
N MET A 122 -7.44 11.05 -5.99
CA MET A 122 -6.96 10.53 -4.69
C MET A 122 -7.85 9.42 -4.12
N GLY A 123 -9.12 9.39 -4.50
CA GLY A 123 -10.04 8.34 -4.13
C GLY A 123 -11.11 8.14 -5.19
N THR A 124 -12.25 7.58 -4.78
CA THR A 124 -13.33 7.18 -5.70
C THR A 124 -14.67 7.82 -5.36
N VAL A 125 -14.72 8.72 -4.37
CA VAL A 125 -15.97 9.31 -3.88
C VAL A 125 -16.37 10.51 -4.74
N THR A 126 -17.58 10.50 -5.27
CA THR A 126 -18.08 11.58 -6.16
C THR A 126 -19.18 12.41 -5.51
N ASP A 127 -19.79 11.91 -4.44
CA ASP A 127 -20.98 12.47 -3.81
C ASP A 127 -21.13 11.93 -2.38
N ILE A 128 -22.07 12.49 -1.61
CA ILE A 128 -22.30 12.07 -0.21
C ILE A 128 -22.79 10.62 -0.15
N ALA A 129 -23.59 10.15 -1.12
CA ALA A 129 -24.10 8.78 -1.13
C ALA A 129 -22.98 7.73 -1.26
N SER A 130 -22.05 7.94 -2.21
CA SER A 130 -20.86 7.11 -2.41
C SER A 130 -19.90 7.19 -1.23
N MET A 131 -19.81 8.34 -0.56
CA MET A 131 -19.07 8.49 0.70
C MET A 131 -19.66 7.62 1.82
N ILE A 132 -20.97 7.69 2.04
CA ILE A 132 -21.68 6.86 3.03
C ILE A 132 -21.50 5.38 2.71
N LYS A 133 -21.67 4.99 1.44
CA LYS A 133 -21.45 3.61 1.01
C LYS A 133 -20.03 3.14 1.32
N LYS A 134 -19.02 3.96 1.05
CA LYS A 134 -17.62 3.67 1.37
C LYS A 134 -17.39 3.44 2.87
N LEU A 135 -18.02 4.24 3.72
CA LEU A 135 -17.97 4.08 5.18
C LEU A 135 -18.70 2.81 5.66
N GLN A 136 -19.83 2.46 5.04
CA GLN A 136 -20.57 1.23 5.34
C GLN A 136 -19.80 -0.03 4.93
N ASP A 137 -19.14 0.01 3.77
CA ASP A 137 -18.28 -1.07 3.29
C ASP A 137 -17.09 -1.26 4.22
N PHE A 138 -16.45 -0.17 4.64
CA PHE A 138 -15.37 -0.21 5.62
C PHE A 138 -15.82 -0.78 6.98
N LYS A 139 -16.98 -0.34 7.50
CA LYS A 139 -17.59 -0.90 8.71
C LYS A 139 -17.75 -2.41 8.61
N THR A 140 -18.23 -2.89 7.47
CA THR A 140 -18.46 -4.32 7.21
C THR A 140 -17.15 -5.09 7.07
N GLU A 141 -16.21 -4.60 6.26
CA GLU A 141 -14.89 -5.20 6.03
C GLU A 141 -14.10 -5.38 7.33
N LYS A 142 -14.14 -4.36 8.19
CA LYS A 142 -13.42 -4.34 9.46
C LYS A 142 -14.19 -4.97 10.62
N GLY A 143 -15.45 -5.35 10.41
CA GLY A 143 -16.30 -5.91 11.46
C GLY A 143 -16.53 -4.94 12.63
N ILE A 144 -16.61 -3.63 12.35
CA ILE A 144 -16.74 -2.58 13.36
C ILE A 144 -18.12 -2.71 14.04
N LYS A 145 -18.09 -2.92 15.36
CA LYS A 145 -19.28 -3.15 16.18
C LYS A 145 -20.00 -1.85 16.47
N GLU A 146 -21.24 -1.95 16.95
CA GLU A 146 -21.96 -0.80 17.47
C GLU A 146 -21.17 -0.14 18.62
N GLY A 147 -21.21 1.18 18.70
CA GLY A 147 -20.49 2.01 19.67
C GLY A 147 -19.05 2.35 19.27
N GLU A 148 -18.42 1.57 18.38
CA GLU A 148 -17.06 1.78 17.91
C GLU A 148 -16.96 2.90 16.84
N TRP A 149 -15.73 3.34 16.61
CA TRP A 149 -15.40 4.43 15.68
C TRP A 149 -15.36 3.97 14.22
N ILE A 150 -15.88 4.82 13.35
CA ILE A 150 -15.69 4.75 11.90
C ILE A 150 -15.03 6.07 11.50
N VAL A 151 -13.80 6.00 10.96
CA VAL A 151 -13.04 7.18 10.58
C VAL A 151 -12.81 7.19 9.07
N GLY A 152 -13.33 8.21 8.40
CA GLY A 152 -13.03 8.51 7.00
C GLY A 152 -12.04 9.67 6.90
N TRP A 153 -11.29 9.76 5.80
CA TRP A 153 -10.40 10.90 5.55
C TRP A 153 -10.40 11.33 4.08
N GLY A 154 -10.04 12.59 3.85
CA GLY A 154 -9.75 13.12 2.52
C GLY A 154 -10.93 13.73 1.78
N TYR A 155 -12.08 13.91 2.44
CA TYR A 155 -13.24 14.52 1.78
C TYR A 155 -13.03 16.02 1.54
N ASP A 156 -13.58 16.51 0.44
CA ASP A 156 -13.62 17.93 0.06
C ASP A 156 -15.00 18.23 -0.50
N GLN A 157 -15.76 19.09 0.16
CA GLN A 157 -17.11 19.47 -0.26
C GLN A 157 -17.17 20.05 -1.67
N ASP A 158 -16.10 20.72 -2.11
CA ASP A 158 -16.05 21.38 -3.42
C ASP A 158 -15.84 20.37 -4.55
N LEU A 159 -15.41 19.15 -4.23
CA LEU A 159 -15.26 18.04 -5.18
C LEU A 159 -16.47 17.11 -5.21
N LEU A 160 -17.36 17.18 -4.23
CA LEU A 160 -18.62 16.42 -4.22
C LEU A 160 -19.65 17.00 -5.21
N ALA A 161 -20.59 16.17 -5.67
CA ALA A 161 -21.67 16.58 -6.54
C ALA A 161 -22.62 17.58 -5.86
N GLU A 162 -22.86 17.43 -4.56
CA GLU A 162 -23.80 18.25 -3.80
C GLU A 162 -23.28 19.66 -3.48
N LYS A 163 -21.98 19.94 -3.64
CA LYS A 163 -21.33 21.23 -3.33
C LYS A 163 -21.67 21.76 -1.93
N ARG A 164 -21.75 20.85 -0.96
CA ARG A 164 -21.98 21.15 0.45
C ARG A 164 -21.19 20.19 1.33
N HIS A 165 -20.93 20.61 2.56
CA HIS A 165 -20.45 19.68 3.57
C HIS A 165 -21.51 18.60 3.84
N ILE A 166 -21.01 17.38 4.04
CA ILE A 166 -21.78 16.34 4.73
C ILE A 166 -22.08 16.83 6.16
N THR A 167 -23.24 16.46 6.70
CA THR A 167 -23.68 16.88 8.02
C THR A 167 -23.89 15.67 8.92
N LYS A 168 -24.01 15.91 10.23
CA LYS A 168 -24.37 14.87 11.19
C LYS A 168 -25.67 14.15 10.83
N LEU A 169 -26.62 14.83 10.18
CA LEU A 169 -27.91 14.22 9.79
C LEU A 169 -27.72 13.14 8.70
N ASP A 170 -26.82 13.38 7.75
CA ASP A 170 -26.45 12.40 6.72
C ASP A 170 -25.80 11.16 7.38
N LEU A 171 -24.94 11.40 8.37
CA LEU A 171 -24.21 10.34 9.09
C LEU A 171 -25.08 9.55 10.06
N ASP A 172 -25.94 10.22 10.85
CA ASP A 172 -26.81 9.60 11.85
C ASP A 172 -27.80 8.64 11.20
N LYS A 173 -28.29 8.97 10.00
CA LYS A 173 -29.17 8.08 9.22
C LYS A 173 -28.47 6.77 8.84
N ALA A 174 -27.18 6.82 8.52
CA ALA A 174 -26.40 5.65 8.10
C ALA A 174 -25.76 4.90 9.28
N PHE A 175 -25.46 5.59 10.37
CA PHE A 175 -24.66 5.13 11.50
C PHE A 175 -25.27 5.53 12.85
N PRO A 176 -26.52 5.11 13.15
CA PRO A 176 -27.23 5.57 14.36
C PRO A 176 -26.55 5.15 15.67
N ASN A 177 -25.79 4.06 15.63
CA ASN A 177 -25.18 3.43 16.80
C ASN A 177 -23.64 3.52 16.81
N ASN A 178 -23.01 4.18 15.84
CA ASN A 178 -21.54 4.29 15.75
C ASN A 178 -21.08 5.74 15.90
N LYS A 179 -19.85 5.95 16.35
CA LYS A 179 -19.21 7.27 16.29
C LYS A 179 -18.58 7.41 14.91
N VAL A 180 -18.84 8.51 14.22
CA VAL A 180 -18.27 8.76 12.90
C VAL A 180 -17.54 10.09 12.89
N LEU A 181 -16.31 10.07 12.40
CA LEU A 181 -15.54 11.25 12.04
C LEU A 181 -15.10 11.14 10.58
N ILE A 182 -15.32 12.18 9.80
CA ILE A 182 -14.77 12.30 8.45
C ILE A 182 -13.81 13.49 8.42
N ILE A 183 -12.53 13.20 8.33
CA ILE A 183 -11.45 14.19 8.31
C ILE A 183 -11.42 14.87 6.93
N HIS A 184 -11.46 16.20 6.94
CA HIS A 184 -11.39 17.02 5.74
C HIS A 184 -10.02 16.89 5.06
N ILE A 185 -9.96 17.04 3.73
CA ILE A 185 -8.71 16.87 2.96
C ILE A 185 -7.57 17.79 3.44
N SER A 186 -7.90 18.95 4.01
CA SER A 186 -6.91 19.85 4.60
C SER A 186 -6.26 19.31 5.88
N MET A 187 -6.84 18.30 6.53
CA MET A 187 -6.49 17.84 7.89
C MET A 187 -6.74 18.89 9.00
N HIS A 188 -7.27 20.07 8.67
CA HIS A 188 -7.60 21.13 9.65
C HIS A 188 -9.00 21.00 10.26
N GLY A 189 -9.68 19.88 10.07
CA GLY A 189 -11.03 19.70 10.60
C GLY A 189 -11.70 18.42 10.13
N GLY A 190 -12.96 18.26 10.51
CA GLY A 190 -13.76 17.12 10.11
C GLY A 190 -15.24 17.25 10.48
N VAL A 191 -16.03 16.30 9.99
CA VAL A 191 -17.47 16.20 10.30
C VAL A 191 -17.71 15.06 11.25
N LEU A 192 -18.35 15.36 12.39
CA LEU A 192 -18.78 14.41 13.39
C LEU A 192 -20.28 14.12 13.27
N ASN A 193 -20.69 12.87 13.51
CA ASN A 193 -22.10 12.53 13.72
C ASN A 193 -22.55 12.84 15.17
N SER A 194 -23.83 12.67 15.50
CA SER A 194 -24.34 13.02 16.84
C SER A 194 -23.64 12.25 17.96
N LYS A 195 -23.33 10.96 17.76
CA LYS A 195 -22.60 10.16 18.76
C LYS A 195 -21.16 10.60 18.97
N ALA A 196 -20.50 11.08 17.92
CA ALA A 196 -19.15 11.61 18.01
C ALA A 196 -19.12 13.02 18.63
N LEU A 197 -20.13 13.86 18.35
CA LEU A 197 -20.31 15.16 19.01
C LEU A 197 -20.54 15.01 20.52
N GLU A 198 -21.43 14.09 20.93
CA GLU A 198 -21.68 13.74 22.33
C GLU A 198 -20.39 13.34 23.03
N TRP A 199 -19.60 12.45 22.42
CA TRP A 199 -18.30 12.02 22.94
C TRP A 199 -17.29 13.17 23.04
N ALA A 200 -17.29 14.10 22.08
CA ALA A 200 -16.42 15.27 22.08
C ALA A 200 -16.81 16.32 23.14
N GLY A 201 -18.02 16.20 23.73
CA GLY A 201 -18.59 17.21 24.61
C GLY A 201 -19.06 18.45 23.86
N LEU A 202 -19.51 18.28 22.61
CA LEU A 202 -20.02 19.35 21.75
C LEU A 202 -21.54 19.26 21.59
N ASP A 203 -22.22 20.33 21.98
CA ASP A 203 -23.67 20.48 22.04
C ASP A 203 -24.13 21.89 21.61
N GLU A 204 -25.41 22.21 21.81
CA GLU A 204 -25.99 23.53 21.51
C GLU A 204 -25.47 24.67 22.40
N ASN A 205 -24.88 24.36 23.55
CA ASN A 205 -24.32 25.35 24.49
C ASN A 205 -22.83 25.61 24.24
N SER A 206 -22.20 24.80 23.39
CA SER A 206 -20.77 24.89 23.11
C SER A 206 -20.40 26.20 22.43
N VAL A 207 -19.46 26.94 23.01
CA VAL A 207 -18.94 28.18 22.46
C VAL A 207 -17.86 27.87 21.42
N THR A 208 -17.96 28.45 20.23
CA THR A 208 -16.91 28.34 19.20
C THR A 208 -15.64 29.05 19.70
N PRO A 209 -14.50 28.35 19.84
CA PRO A 209 -13.27 28.98 20.28
C PRO A 209 -12.77 30.00 19.25
N LYS A 210 -12.04 31.01 19.70
CA LYS A 210 -11.41 31.99 18.80
C LYS A 210 -10.49 31.25 17.81
N GLY A 211 -10.65 31.53 16.52
CA GLY A 211 -9.89 30.85 15.46
C GLY A 211 -10.36 29.42 15.19
N GLY A 212 -11.53 29.01 15.70
CA GLY A 212 -12.17 27.73 15.41
C GLY A 212 -13.49 27.91 14.65
N ILE A 213 -14.01 26.79 14.13
CA ILE A 213 -15.35 26.74 13.53
C ILE A 213 -16.11 25.58 14.17
N ILE A 214 -17.36 25.84 14.58
CA ILE A 214 -18.38 24.81 14.86
C ILE A 214 -19.60 25.20 14.02
N ALA A 215 -19.82 24.51 12.90
CA ALA A 215 -20.97 24.79 12.04
C ALA A 215 -22.27 24.36 12.73
N ARG A 216 -23.35 25.13 12.55
CA ARG A 216 -24.66 24.87 13.17
C ARG A 216 -25.71 24.54 12.13
N LEU A 217 -26.75 23.81 12.53
CA LEU A 217 -27.90 23.57 11.67
C LEU A 217 -28.64 24.90 11.40
N PRO A 218 -29.24 25.07 10.21
CA PRO A 218 -29.97 26.29 9.88
C PRO A 218 -31.05 26.61 10.92
N GLY A 219 -31.01 27.81 11.49
CA GLY A 219 -32.00 28.29 12.46
C GLY A 219 -31.86 27.71 13.87
N SER A 220 -30.76 27.04 14.22
CA SER A 220 -30.54 26.52 15.57
C SER A 220 -29.08 26.71 16.06
N ASN A 221 -28.87 26.52 17.36
CA ASN A 221 -27.53 26.43 17.95
C ASN A 221 -26.96 25.00 17.95
N GLU A 222 -27.71 24.03 17.43
CA GLU A 222 -27.30 22.62 17.40
C GLU A 222 -26.12 22.45 16.42
N PRO A 223 -25.00 21.81 16.81
CA PRO A 223 -23.90 21.57 15.89
C PRO A 223 -24.35 20.71 14.70
N ALA A 224 -23.99 21.12 13.48
CA ALA A 224 -24.24 20.38 12.25
C ALA A 224 -23.20 19.27 12.00
N GLY A 225 -22.16 19.17 12.84
CA GLY A 225 -21.11 18.16 12.77
C GLY A 225 -19.75 18.69 12.31
N LEU A 226 -19.69 19.69 11.44
CA LEU A 226 -18.43 20.27 10.96
C LEU A 226 -17.74 21.07 12.06
N VAL A 227 -16.50 20.68 12.39
CA VAL A 227 -15.58 21.41 13.27
C VAL A 227 -14.25 21.63 12.58
N MET A 228 -13.67 22.82 12.71
CA MET A 228 -12.38 23.17 12.09
C MET A 228 -11.48 23.94 13.05
N GLU A 229 -10.18 23.91 12.74
CA GLU A 229 -9.11 24.68 13.38
C GLU A 229 -9.10 24.47 14.91
N MET A 230 -9.13 25.55 15.69
CA MET A 230 -9.05 25.49 17.15
C MET A 230 -10.22 24.72 17.81
N ALA A 231 -11.34 24.54 17.10
CA ALA A 231 -12.45 23.71 17.58
C ALA A 231 -12.21 22.21 17.33
N TYR A 232 -11.38 21.86 16.34
CA TYR A 232 -11.09 20.48 15.98
C TYR A 232 -9.92 19.89 16.77
N MET A 233 -8.91 20.68 17.13
CA MET A 233 -7.71 20.18 17.85
C MET A 233 -8.04 19.29 19.05
N PRO A 234 -8.97 19.67 19.97
CA PRO A 234 -9.32 18.81 21.11
C PRO A 234 -10.03 17.50 20.71
N VAL A 235 -10.73 17.48 19.57
CA VAL A 235 -11.34 16.27 19.02
C VAL A 235 -10.23 15.33 18.57
N PHE A 236 -9.29 15.84 17.76
CA PHE A 236 -8.16 15.08 17.22
C PHE A 236 -7.29 14.49 18.33
N ASP A 237 -6.91 15.30 19.33
CA ASP A 237 -6.05 14.87 20.45
C ASP A 237 -6.68 13.77 21.30
N LYS A 238 -8.01 13.74 21.40
CA LYS A 238 -8.74 12.73 22.17
C LYS A 238 -9.02 11.46 21.38
N LEU A 239 -8.82 11.45 20.05
CA LEU A 239 -9.14 10.27 19.25
C LEU A 239 -8.37 9.05 19.77
N PRO A 240 -9.04 7.90 19.95
CA PRO A 240 -8.37 6.69 20.41
C PRO A 240 -7.20 6.32 19.49
N GLN A 241 -6.03 6.14 20.08
CA GLN A 241 -4.86 5.64 19.39
C GLN A 241 -4.75 4.12 19.61
N PRO A 242 -4.30 3.35 18.60
CA PRO A 242 -4.05 1.93 18.79
C PRO A 242 -3.03 1.70 19.90
N SER A 243 -3.31 0.72 20.76
CA SER A 243 -2.33 0.16 21.69
C SER A 243 -1.16 -0.48 20.96
N GLU A 244 -0.04 -0.73 21.65
CA GLU A 244 1.11 -1.38 21.02
C GLU A 244 0.79 -2.77 20.45
N ASN A 245 -0.12 -3.52 21.08
CA ASN A 245 -0.55 -4.83 20.58
C ASN A 245 -1.39 -4.67 19.32
N GLU A 246 -2.30 -3.70 19.28
CA GLU A 246 -3.09 -3.41 18.08
C GLU A 246 -2.16 -2.97 16.95
N MET A 247 -1.15 -2.14 17.21
CA MET A 247 -0.14 -1.76 16.20
C MET A 247 0.50 -2.99 15.54
N MET A 248 0.78 -4.06 16.28
CA MET A 248 1.34 -5.31 15.71
C MET A 248 0.35 -6.04 14.80
N GLU A 249 -0.95 -5.99 15.09
CA GLU A 249 -2.00 -6.55 14.23
C GLU A 249 -2.19 -5.71 12.95
N LEU A 250 -1.96 -4.40 13.03
CA LEU A 250 -2.06 -3.48 11.89
C LEU A 250 -0.86 -3.54 10.92
N MET A 251 0.26 -4.17 11.32
CA MET A 251 1.43 -4.34 10.44
C MET A 251 1.11 -5.10 9.15
N LYS A 252 0.33 -6.18 9.22
CA LYS A 252 -0.02 -6.99 8.05
C LYS A 252 -0.86 -6.20 7.01
N PRO A 253 -1.98 -5.55 7.38
CA PRO A 253 -2.76 -4.77 6.42
C PRO A 253 -1.97 -3.58 5.85
N ALA A 254 -1.07 -2.97 6.63
CA ALA A 254 -0.21 -1.88 6.14
C ALA A 254 0.71 -2.37 5.02
N GLN A 255 1.41 -3.48 5.24
CA GLN A 255 2.28 -4.09 4.23
C GLN A 255 1.49 -4.58 3.02
N MET A 256 0.23 -4.98 3.19
CA MET A 256 -0.66 -5.31 2.07
C MET A 256 -1.01 -4.08 1.21
N MET A 257 -0.91 -2.84 1.74
CA MET A 257 -1.01 -1.62 0.94
C MET A 257 0.17 -1.44 -0.01
N TYR A 258 1.37 -1.83 0.43
CA TYR A 258 2.58 -1.84 -0.41
C TYR A 258 2.56 -3.01 -1.40
N ALA A 259 2.33 -4.23 -0.89
CA ALA A 259 2.37 -5.46 -1.69
C ALA A 259 1.36 -5.45 -2.83
N ARG A 260 0.13 -4.96 -2.63
CA ARG A 260 -0.86 -4.85 -3.72
C ARG A 260 -0.44 -3.91 -4.85
N ASN A 261 0.51 -3.03 -4.57
CA ASN A 261 1.09 -2.06 -5.48
C ASN A 261 2.53 -2.43 -5.89
N GLY A 262 2.90 -3.71 -5.77
CA GLY A 262 4.16 -4.25 -6.32
C GLY A 262 5.39 -3.98 -5.46
N TYR A 263 5.24 -3.26 -4.35
CA TYR A 263 6.35 -2.92 -3.46
C TYR A 263 6.71 -4.10 -2.55
N THR A 264 8.00 -4.47 -2.54
CA THR A 264 8.59 -5.50 -1.67
C THR A 264 9.55 -4.91 -0.63
N HIS A 265 9.77 -3.59 -0.70
CA HIS A 265 10.61 -2.81 0.21
C HIS A 265 10.04 -1.38 0.33
N ALA A 266 9.88 -0.91 1.56
CA ALA A 266 9.47 0.46 1.87
C ALA A 266 10.55 1.18 2.69
N ILE A 267 10.76 2.46 2.41
CA ILE A 267 11.56 3.34 3.26
C ILE A 267 10.61 4.16 4.15
N GLU A 268 10.71 3.96 5.47
CA GLU A 268 10.10 4.84 6.47
C GLU A 268 10.93 6.12 6.56
N GLY A 269 10.39 7.15 5.93
CA GLY A 269 11.03 8.41 5.60
C GLY A 269 11.29 9.32 6.78
N PHE A 270 10.69 9.08 7.96
CA PHE A 270 11.00 9.77 9.22
C PHE A 270 10.51 8.95 10.41
N THR A 271 11.40 8.51 11.30
CA THR A 271 11.01 7.68 12.46
C THR A 271 11.34 8.34 13.80
N HIS A 272 10.36 8.40 14.70
CA HIS A 272 10.57 8.75 16.11
C HIS A 272 11.02 7.54 16.93
N ILE A 273 11.67 7.75 18.08
CA ILE A 273 12.13 6.67 18.96
C ILE A 273 11.01 5.66 19.32
N LYS A 274 9.80 6.16 19.58
CA LYS A 274 8.62 5.32 19.86
C LYS A 274 8.35 4.33 18.71
N ASP A 275 8.38 4.83 17.49
CA ASP A 275 8.12 4.05 16.29
C ASP A 275 9.31 3.13 15.94
N MET A 276 10.55 3.55 16.21
CA MET A 276 11.73 2.68 16.11
C MET A 276 11.57 1.45 17.01
N ASN A 277 11.09 1.65 18.25
CA ASN A 277 10.84 0.54 19.19
C ASN A 277 9.67 -0.35 18.73
N THR A 278 8.65 0.25 18.14
CA THR A 278 7.51 -0.48 17.54
C THR A 278 7.96 -1.32 16.35
N LEU A 279 8.79 -0.78 15.47
CA LEU A 279 9.37 -1.52 14.34
C LEU A 279 10.30 -2.64 14.80
N LYS A 280 11.16 -2.39 15.81
CA LYS A 280 11.99 -3.44 16.41
C LYS A 280 11.15 -4.58 16.97
N ARG A 281 10.06 -4.25 17.66
CA ARG A 281 9.11 -5.24 18.17
C ARG A 281 8.47 -6.03 17.02
N ALA A 282 7.99 -5.35 15.98
CA ALA A 282 7.43 -5.99 14.80
C ALA A 282 8.42 -6.95 14.14
N ALA A 283 9.69 -6.56 13.98
CA ALA A 283 10.75 -7.41 13.46
C ALA A 283 11.03 -8.62 14.37
N LYS A 284 11.18 -8.40 15.68
CA LYS A 284 11.40 -9.47 16.68
C LYS A 284 10.27 -10.49 16.69
N GLU A 285 9.03 -10.03 16.51
CA GLU A 285 7.82 -10.86 16.44
C GLU A 285 7.51 -11.39 15.02
N ASN A 286 8.41 -11.21 14.04
CA ASN A 286 8.24 -11.62 12.64
C ASN A 286 6.94 -11.11 12.00
N ARG A 287 6.52 -9.89 12.35
CA ARG A 287 5.33 -9.23 11.79
C ARG A 287 5.58 -8.59 10.42
N LEU A 288 6.84 -8.45 10.00
CA LEU A 288 7.23 -7.89 8.70
C LEU A 288 7.44 -8.99 7.66
N PHE A 289 6.80 -8.86 6.50
CA PHE A 289 6.96 -9.69 5.30
C PHE A 289 7.50 -8.92 4.09
N ILE A 290 7.40 -7.59 4.06
CA ILE A 290 8.24 -6.75 3.17
C ILE A 290 9.45 -6.24 3.95
N ASP A 291 10.50 -5.82 3.25
CA ASP A 291 11.60 -5.11 3.91
C ASP A 291 11.17 -3.68 4.27
N VAL A 292 11.61 -3.19 5.43
CA VAL A 292 11.40 -1.82 5.88
C VAL A 292 12.74 -1.24 6.28
N ALA A 293 13.20 -0.21 5.58
CA ALA A 293 14.34 0.59 6.01
C ALA A 293 13.85 1.86 6.70
N SER A 294 14.27 2.09 7.94
CA SER A 294 13.85 3.20 8.78
C SER A 294 14.91 4.29 8.83
N LEU A 295 14.45 5.54 8.76
CA LEU A 295 15.27 6.74 8.87
C LEU A 295 14.94 7.53 10.15
N PRO A 296 15.65 7.30 11.27
CA PRO A 296 15.45 8.06 12.51
C PRO A 296 15.61 9.57 12.33
N GLY A 297 14.71 10.33 12.95
CA GLY A 297 14.64 11.79 12.82
C GLY A 297 15.78 12.52 13.55
N PHE A 298 16.28 13.59 12.92
CA PHE A 298 17.34 14.44 13.45
C PHE A 298 17.02 15.10 14.80
N ASN A 299 15.74 15.34 15.09
CA ASN A 299 15.26 15.97 16.31
C ASN A 299 15.43 15.10 17.57
N GLU A 300 15.66 13.79 17.40
CA GLU A 300 15.95 12.86 18.48
C GLU A 300 17.34 12.21 18.35
N MET A 301 18.23 12.80 17.52
CA MET A 301 19.55 12.24 17.19
C MET A 301 20.36 11.83 18.42
N ASP A 302 20.38 12.66 19.44
CA ASP A 302 21.13 12.42 20.69
C ASP A 302 20.65 11.16 21.43
N LYS A 303 19.41 10.71 21.19
CA LYS A 303 18.80 9.54 21.83
C LYS A 303 19.09 8.22 21.07
N TRP A 304 19.32 8.27 19.76
CA TRP A 304 19.51 7.06 18.95
C TRP A 304 20.92 6.86 18.42
N LEU A 305 21.68 7.93 18.12
CA LEU A 305 22.95 7.83 17.37
C LEU A 305 23.99 6.94 18.06
N ASN A 306 24.13 7.08 19.38
CA ASN A 306 25.08 6.30 20.19
C ASN A 306 24.42 5.18 21.00
N ASN A 307 23.17 4.83 20.68
CA ASN A 307 22.46 3.79 21.40
C ASN A 307 22.74 2.43 20.74
N PRO A 308 23.42 1.49 21.44
CA PRO A 308 23.79 0.19 20.88
C PRO A 308 22.58 -0.69 20.50
N GLU A 309 21.39 -0.32 20.95
CA GLU A 309 20.13 -0.95 20.57
C GLU A 309 19.69 -0.69 19.11
N TYR A 310 20.29 0.30 18.44
CA TYR A 310 19.96 0.68 17.06
C TYR A 310 21.18 0.48 16.18
N LYS A 311 21.29 -0.70 15.57
CA LYS A 311 22.36 -1.02 14.63
C LYS A 311 22.00 -0.54 13.23
N PHE A 312 22.84 0.31 12.67
CA PHE A 312 22.66 0.85 11.33
C PHE A 312 23.27 -0.06 10.27
N GLY A 313 22.64 -0.15 9.10
CA GLY A 313 23.11 -0.93 7.94
C GLY A 313 22.87 -2.44 8.02
N GLU A 314 22.39 -2.96 9.15
CA GLU A 314 22.12 -4.39 9.34
C GLU A 314 20.63 -4.71 9.31
N TYR A 315 20.26 -5.83 8.70
CA TYR A 315 18.90 -6.36 8.77
C TYR A 315 18.68 -7.19 10.03
N HIS A 316 17.58 -6.91 10.71
CA HIS A 316 16.98 -7.78 11.72
C HIS A 316 15.55 -8.10 11.28
N ASN A 317 15.31 -9.33 10.80
CA ASN A 317 13.99 -9.81 10.38
C ASN A 317 13.19 -8.77 9.56
N ARG A 318 13.75 -8.37 8.40
CA ARG A 318 13.19 -7.39 7.44
C ARG A 318 13.33 -5.91 7.82
N LEU A 319 13.64 -5.58 9.07
CA LEU A 319 13.91 -4.19 9.47
C LEU A 319 15.39 -3.86 9.31
N LYS A 320 15.70 -2.70 8.73
CA LYS A 320 17.04 -2.11 8.72
C LYS A 320 16.96 -0.66 9.18
N PHE A 321 17.76 -0.23 10.15
CA PHE A 321 17.97 1.20 10.36
C PHE A 321 19.01 1.67 9.34
N GLN A 322 18.62 2.49 8.38
CA GLN A 322 19.49 2.80 7.25
C GLN A 322 20.36 4.02 7.51
N GLY A 323 19.74 5.12 7.96
CA GLY A 323 20.37 6.44 7.99
C GLY A 323 19.53 7.42 8.80
N GLY A 324 19.99 8.66 8.97
CA GLY A 324 19.22 9.70 9.65
C GLY A 324 18.48 10.59 8.66
N LYS A 325 17.26 11.00 9.03
CA LYS A 325 16.43 11.95 8.28
C LYS A 325 16.48 13.33 8.89
N PHE A 326 16.77 14.31 8.04
CA PHE A 326 16.70 15.73 8.34
C PHE A 326 15.57 16.39 7.55
N THR A 327 14.88 17.33 8.19
CA THR A 327 13.87 18.17 7.54
C THR A 327 14.38 19.59 7.46
N LEU A 328 14.76 20.06 6.26
CA LEU A 328 15.38 21.38 6.09
C LEU A 328 14.36 22.47 5.85
N ASP A 329 13.31 22.19 5.09
CA ASP A 329 12.26 23.14 4.75
C ASP A 329 10.86 22.49 4.75
N GLY A 330 9.86 23.28 4.35
CA GLY A 330 8.48 22.84 4.24
C GLY A 330 8.05 22.50 2.81
N SER A 331 6.76 22.70 2.54
CA SER A 331 6.16 22.34 1.25
C SER A 331 6.02 23.56 0.33
N PRO A 332 6.33 23.43 -0.99
CA PRO A 332 6.22 24.56 -1.90
C PRO A 332 4.79 25.01 -2.21
N GLN A 333 3.83 24.09 -2.19
CA GLN A 333 2.42 24.39 -2.35
C GLN A 333 1.86 25.16 -1.15
N GLY A 334 2.42 24.93 0.05
CA GLY A 334 2.13 25.69 1.26
C GLY A 334 3.01 26.93 1.43
N LEU A 335 3.82 27.29 0.43
CA LEU A 335 4.77 28.41 0.47
C LEU A 335 5.79 28.33 1.62
N THR A 336 6.08 27.15 2.18
CA THR A 336 7.02 27.02 3.31
C THR A 336 8.36 26.42 2.92
N ALA A 337 8.51 25.91 1.70
CA ALA A 337 9.80 25.48 1.16
C ALA A 337 10.77 26.66 1.02
N TYR A 338 12.03 26.45 1.37
CA TYR A 338 13.03 27.51 1.45
C TYR A 338 13.69 27.75 0.08
N MET A 339 13.34 28.87 -0.54
CA MET A 339 13.81 29.28 -1.86
C MET A 339 14.99 30.24 -1.75
N ALA A 340 15.94 30.13 -2.68
CA ALA A 340 17.07 31.07 -2.79
C ALA A 340 16.64 32.46 -3.31
N SER A 341 15.40 32.60 -3.78
CA SER A 341 14.83 33.87 -4.23
C SER A 341 13.34 33.92 -3.85
N PRO A 342 12.77 35.12 -3.64
CA PRO A 342 11.38 35.24 -3.21
C PRO A 342 10.39 34.52 -4.13
N TYR A 343 9.33 34.00 -3.51
CA TYR A 343 8.12 33.59 -4.20
C TYR A 343 7.50 34.78 -4.97
N LEU A 344 6.81 34.49 -6.06
CA LEU A 344 6.08 35.48 -6.86
C LEU A 344 4.74 35.88 -6.24
N VAL A 345 4.36 35.23 -5.15
CA VAL A 345 3.16 35.50 -4.36
C VAL A 345 3.57 35.86 -2.93
N PRO A 346 2.75 36.63 -2.19
CA PRO A 346 3.01 36.89 -0.78
C PRO A 346 3.09 35.60 0.03
N GLY A 347 3.78 35.67 1.18
CA GLY A 347 3.83 34.57 2.13
C GLY A 347 2.46 34.21 2.71
N PRO A 348 2.37 33.12 3.48
CA PRO A 348 1.11 32.62 4.06
C PRO A 348 0.32 33.67 4.86
N ASN A 349 0.99 34.67 5.47
CA ASN A 349 0.35 35.75 6.21
C ASN A 349 0.42 37.11 5.48
N GLY A 350 0.71 37.12 4.19
CA GLY A 350 0.82 38.32 3.37
C GLY A 350 2.21 38.98 3.38
N GLU A 351 3.24 38.28 3.83
CA GLU A 351 4.62 38.76 3.85
C GLU A 351 5.12 39.11 2.44
N LYS A 352 5.86 40.23 2.31
CA LYS A 352 6.53 40.61 1.06
C LYS A 352 7.90 39.94 0.97
N ASP A 353 8.36 39.71 -0.26
CA ASP A 353 9.67 39.11 -0.57
C ASP A 353 9.91 37.78 0.17
N TRP A 354 8.83 37.02 0.37
CA TRP A 354 8.82 35.79 1.13
C TRP A 354 9.64 34.68 0.45
N VAL A 355 10.50 34.01 1.21
CA VAL A 355 11.39 32.94 0.70
C VAL A 355 11.09 31.56 1.31
N GLY A 356 10.05 31.44 2.14
CA GLY A 356 9.83 30.22 2.94
C GLY A 356 10.66 30.21 4.23
N ASN A 357 10.76 29.03 4.85
CA ASN A 357 11.46 28.86 6.13
C ASN A 357 12.48 27.72 6.08
N THR A 358 13.63 27.92 6.73
CA THR A 358 14.53 26.83 7.11
C THR A 358 14.21 26.35 8.53
N SER A 359 14.29 25.04 8.75
CA SER A 359 14.07 24.39 10.05
C SER A 359 15.35 24.28 10.87
N ILE A 360 16.53 24.36 10.23
CA ILE A 360 17.83 24.16 10.88
C ILE A 360 18.79 25.25 10.37
N PRO A 361 19.40 26.05 11.26
CA PRO A 361 20.44 26.99 10.85
C PRO A 361 21.60 26.28 10.13
N ARG A 362 22.08 26.85 9.03
CA ARG A 362 23.08 26.26 8.13
C ARG A 362 24.35 25.73 8.83
N ASP A 363 24.91 26.48 9.78
CA ASP A 363 26.10 26.04 10.53
C ASP A 363 25.80 24.87 11.49
N THR A 364 24.61 24.86 12.09
CA THR A 364 24.15 23.74 12.91
C THR A 364 23.96 22.50 12.04
N LEU A 365 23.36 22.66 10.86
CA LEU A 365 23.18 21.59 9.89
C LEU A 365 24.52 20.96 9.49
N ALA A 366 25.53 21.77 9.16
CA ALA A 366 26.87 21.29 8.82
C ALA A 366 27.51 20.47 9.95
N LYS A 367 27.39 20.93 11.20
CA LYS A 367 27.88 20.18 12.38
C LYS A 367 27.15 18.84 12.55
N MET A 368 25.83 18.83 12.41
CA MET A 368 25.05 17.59 12.51
C MET A 368 25.38 16.62 11.37
N ALA A 369 25.53 17.11 10.14
CA ALA A 369 25.95 16.30 9.00
C ALA A 369 27.33 15.68 9.26
N LYS A 370 28.29 16.46 9.75
CA LYS A 370 29.60 15.93 10.12
C LYS A 370 29.50 14.82 11.18
N THR A 371 28.70 15.02 12.23
CA THR A 371 28.46 14.01 13.26
C THR A 371 27.91 12.70 12.68
N MET A 372 26.99 12.78 11.71
CA MET A 372 26.47 11.59 11.03
C MET A 372 27.55 10.84 10.24
N VAL A 373 28.38 11.57 9.49
CA VAL A 373 29.51 11.01 8.73
C VAL A 373 30.52 10.33 9.64
N ASP A 374 30.91 11.00 10.73
CA ASP A 374 31.89 10.49 11.71
C ASP A 374 31.41 9.19 12.39
N ASN A 375 30.08 8.99 12.47
CA ASN A 375 29.45 7.78 13.01
C ASN A 375 29.02 6.76 11.94
N ASN A 376 29.41 6.97 10.68
CA ASN A 376 29.07 6.10 9.54
C ASN A 376 27.56 5.88 9.35
N VAL A 377 26.75 6.92 9.58
CA VAL A 377 25.31 6.90 9.36
C VAL A 377 24.98 7.66 8.08
N GLN A 378 24.24 7.03 7.15
CA GLN A 378 23.83 7.67 5.90
C GLN A 378 22.94 8.89 6.16
N ILE A 379 23.11 9.95 5.37
CA ILE A 379 22.40 11.21 5.51
C ILE A 379 21.26 11.29 4.49
N ASN A 380 20.06 11.65 4.95
CA ASN A 380 18.88 11.89 4.11
C ASN A 380 18.29 13.27 4.42
N PHE A 381 18.31 14.20 3.47
CA PHE A 381 17.75 15.55 3.63
C PHE A 381 16.41 15.67 2.90
N HIS A 382 15.33 16.03 3.58
CA HIS A 382 14.18 16.64 2.92
C HIS A 382 14.55 18.08 2.52
N ALA A 383 14.57 18.35 1.21
CA ALA A 383 14.79 19.67 0.66
C ALA A 383 13.95 19.88 -0.60
N ASN A 384 12.95 20.75 -0.51
CA ASN A 384 12.08 21.07 -1.64
C ASN A 384 12.58 22.29 -2.42
N GLY A 385 12.85 23.39 -1.72
CA GLY A 385 13.28 24.65 -2.32
C GLY A 385 14.76 24.64 -2.69
N ASP A 386 15.13 25.47 -3.66
CA ASP A 386 16.52 25.58 -4.10
C ASP A 386 17.47 26.07 -3.01
N GLY A 387 17.01 26.93 -2.09
CA GLY A 387 17.80 27.38 -0.93
C GLY A 387 18.09 26.26 0.06
N ALA A 388 17.11 25.39 0.33
CA ALA A 388 17.32 24.21 1.18
C ALA A 388 18.28 23.20 0.53
N ILE A 389 18.23 23.04 -0.80
CA ILE A 389 19.16 22.17 -1.54
C ILE A 389 20.59 22.74 -1.46
N GLU A 390 20.77 24.06 -1.56
CA GLU A 390 22.07 24.71 -1.38
C GLU A 390 22.65 24.48 0.03
N ASP A 391 21.81 24.56 1.07
CA ASP A 391 22.23 24.29 2.45
C ASP A 391 22.58 22.81 2.67
N ALA A 392 21.84 21.89 2.05
CA ALA A 392 22.15 20.45 2.09
C ALA A 392 23.51 20.15 1.43
N ILE A 393 23.75 20.69 0.22
CA ILE A 393 25.05 20.58 -0.47
C ILE A 393 26.16 21.10 0.43
N PHE A 394 25.99 22.31 0.98
CA PHE A 394 26.98 22.92 1.87
C PHE A 394 27.29 22.05 3.08
N ALA A 395 26.26 21.50 3.74
CA ALA A 395 26.46 20.66 4.91
C ALA A 395 27.27 19.39 4.59
N ILE A 396 27.06 18.80 3.42
CA ILE A 396 27.80 17.61 2.95
C ILE A 396 29.25 17.97 2.58
N GLU A 397 29.46 19.10 1.91
CA GLU A 397 30.80 19.63 1.62
C GLU A 397 31.58 19.89 2.92
N GLN A 398 30.94 20.52 3.92
CA GLN A 398 31.55 20.78 5.23
C GLN A 398 31.80 19.51 6.06
N ALA A 399 31.02 18.46 5.83
CA ALA A 399 31.30 17.14 6.41
C ALA A 399 32.50 16.44 5.75
N GLY A 400 33.04 17.00 4.67
CA GLY A 400 34.22 16.48 3.97
C GLY A 400 33.92 15.26 3.10
N ILE A 401 32.67 15.09 2.65
CA ILE A 401 32.29 13.97 1.79
C ILE A 401 32.76 14.20 0.36
N THR A 402 33.36 13.18 -0.24
CA THR A 402 33.59 13.09 -1.70
C THR A 402 32.90 11.86 -2.28
N ALA A 403 32.70 11.84 -3.60
CA ALA A 403 32.06 10.70 -4.28
C ALA A 403 32.79 9.36 -4.05
N GLU A 404 34.12 9.37 -3.93
CA GLU A 404 34.94 8.18 -3.75
C GLU A 404 34.72 7.46 -2.42
N GLN A 405 34.17 8.15 -1.42
CA GLN A 405 33.88 7.57 -0.10
C GLN A 405 32.57 6.75 -0.10
N ASP A 406 31.81 6.80 -1.19
CA ASP A 406 30.56 6.07 -1.40
C ASP A 406 29.58 6.19 -0.22
N LYS A 407 29.46 7.40 0.36
CA LYS A 407 28.55 7.68 1.48
C LYS A 407 27.09 7.86 1.04
N ARG A 408 26.87 8.02 -0.27
CA ARG A 408 25.57 8.20 -0.94
C ARG A 408 24.57 9.07 -0.17
N PRO A 409 24.87 10.33 0.19
CA PRO A 409 23.87 11.20 0.79
C PRO A 409 22.67 11.34 -0.16
N ILE A 410 21.47 11.35 0.40
CA ILE A 410 20.24 11.43 -0.38
C ILE A 410 19.55 12.76 -0.11
N ILE A 411 19.26 13.51 -1.18
CA ILE A 411 18.35 14.65 -1.09
C ILE A 411 16.97 14.20 -1.57
N ILE A 412 16.07 14.07 -0.61
CA ILE A 412 14.67 13.71 -0.79
C ILE A 412 13.90 14.92 -1.33
N HIS A 413 13.01 14.64 -2.27
CA HIS A 413 12.32 15.57 -3.17
C HIS A 413 13.25 16.23 -4.18
N SER A 414 14.29 16.93 -3.70
CA SER A 414 15.23 17.71 -4.53
C SER A 414 14.47 18.54 -5.58
N GLN A 415 13.34 19.11 -5.17
CA GLN A 415 12.22 19.36 -6.07
C GLN A 415 12.48 20.52 -7.03
N PHE A 416 12.94 21.66 -6.51
CA PHE A 416 13.34 22.83 -7.30
C PHE A 416 14.86 22.91 -7.46
N GLN A 417 15.52 21.77 -7.67
CA GLN A 417 16.95 21.74 -7.95
C GLN A 417 17.30 22.66 -9.13
N LYS A 418 18.42 23.38 -9.06
CA LYS A 418 18.95 24.16 -10.18
C LYS A 418 19.91 23.31 -11.01
N LEU A 419 20.04 23.61 -12.30
CA LEU A 419 21.00 22.93 -13.18
C LEU A 419 22.44 22.95 -12.61
N GLU A 420 22.84 24.06 -11.97
CA GLU A 420 24.14 24.24 -11.34
C GLU A 420 24.38 23.40 -10.07
N HIS A 421 23.32 22.81 -9.50
CA HIS A 421 23.45 21.88 -8.37
C HIS A 421 23.96 20.51 -8.83
N LEU A 422 23.66 20.08 -10.05
CA LEU A 422 23.94 18.71 -10.50
C LEU A 422 25.44 18.37 -10.56
N PRO A 423 26.34 19.24 -11.06
CA PRO A 423 27.78 18.96 -11.00
C PRO A 423 28.31 18.80 -9.58
N LYS A 424 27.72 19.50 -8.60
CA LYS A 424 28.06 19.32 -7.19
C LYS A 424 27.59 17.96 -6.68
N TYR A 425 26.37 17.54 -7.04
CA TYR A 425 25.90 16.20 -6.69
C TYR A 425 26.86 15.11 -7.18
N VAL A 426 27.40 15.23 -8.40
CA VAL A 426 28.44 14.33 -8.93
C VAL A 426 29.70 14.37 -8.06
N ALA A 427 30.22 15.56 -7.76
CA ALA A 427 31.49 15.72 -7.04
C ALA A 427 31.48 15.13 -5.61
N ILE A 428 30.34 15.20 -4.92
CA ILE A 428 30.20 14.75 -3.52
C ILE A 428 29.27 13.53 -3.36
N GLY A 429 28.95 12.83 -4.46
CA GLY A 429 28.22 11.57 -4.44
C GLY A 429 26.77 11.66 -3.94
N ILE A 430 26.10 12.80 -4.11
CA ILE A 430 24.68 12.95 -3.74
C ILE A 430 23.80 12.26 -4.78
N THR A 431 22.77 11.58 -4.30
CA THR A 431 21.68 11.08 -5.14
C THR A 431 20.34 11.75 -4.79
N PRO A 432 19.52 12.15 -5.78
CA PRO A 432 18.19 12.68 -5.52
C PRO A 432 17.14 11.55 -5.50
N SER A 433 16.23 11.62 -4.55
CA SER A 433 14.97 10.88 -4.57
C SER A 433 13.86 11.85 -4.92
N TYR A 434 13.45 11.86 -6.19
CA TYR A 434 12.53 12.87 -6.73
C TYR A 434 11.06 12.57 -6.44
N PHE A 435 10.23 13.61 -6.56
CA PHE A 435 8.78 13.49 -6.39
C PHE A 435 8.02 14.04 -7.61
N THR A 436 7.93 13.28 -8.70
CA THR A 436 7.29 13.79 -9.93
C THR A 436 5.78 13.95 -9.82
N ASN A 437 5.13 13.33 -8.83
CA ASN A 437 3.69 13.52 -8.60
C ASN A 437 3.33 14.99 -8.37
N HIS A 438 4.28 15.80 -7.86
CA HIS A 438 4.09 17.25 -7.70
C HIS A 438 3.80 17.99 -9.02
N VAL A 439 4.26 17.46 -10.16
CA VAL A 439 3.91 18.01 -11.48
C VAL A 439 2.41 17.97 -11.68
N PHE A 440 1.77 16.83 -11.41
CA PHE A 440 0.33 16.68 -11.58
C PHE A 440 -0.45 17.40 -10.49
N TYR A 441 -0.17 17.11 -9.22
CA TYR A 441 -0.99 17.59 -8.11
C TYR A 441 -0.92 19.11 -7.92
N TRP A 442 0.26 19.70 -8.13
CA TRP A 442 0.52 21.09 -7.77
C TRP A 442 1.29 21.88 -8.84
N GLY A 443 1.52 21.33 -10.05
CA GLY A 443 2.27 22.04 -11.09
C GLY A 443 1.69 23.41 -11.44
N ASP A 444 0.36 23.54 -11.48
CA ASP A 444 -0.33 24.82 -11.70
C ASP A 444 -0.07 25.82 -10.56
N VAL A 445 -0.08 25.34 -9.31
CA VAL A 445 0.24 26.12 -8.12
C VAL A 445 1.71 26.55 -8.13
N HIS A 446 2.62 25.65 -8.49
CA HIS A 446 4.06 25.93 -8.58
C HIS A 446 4.38 26.95 -9.66
N ILE A 447 3.73 26.89 -10.82
CA ILE A 447 3.86 27.94 -11.86
C ILE A 447 3.49 29.31 -11.29
N LYS A 448 2.38 29.40 -10.54
CA LYS A 448 1.97 30.65 -9.90
C LYS A 448 2.98 31.09 -8.83
N ASN A 449 3.47 30.16 -8.02
CA ASN A 449 4.32 30.44 -6.86
C ASN A 449 5.73 30.87 -7.24
N VAL A 450 6.36 30.23 -8.24
CA VAL A 450 7.79 30.43 -8.56
C VAL A 450 8.07 30.77 -10.04
N GLY A 451 7.02 30.88 -10.84
CA GLY A 451 7.11 31.18 -12.27
C GLY A 451 7.39 29.93 -13.11
N GLU A 452 6.96 29.99 -14.37
CA GLU A 452 7.01 28.85 -15.28
C GLU A 452 8.43 28.33 -15.56
N LYS A 453 9.42 29.22 -15.63
CA LYS A 453 10.81 28.80 -15.87
C LYS A 453 11.34 27.90 -14.76
N LYS A 454 11.18 28.31 -13.49
CA LYS A 454 11.64 27.50 -12.34
C LYS A 454 10.77 26.25 -12.19
N ALA A 455 9.45 26.38 -12.31
CA ALA A 455 8.53 25.25 -12.22
C ALA A 455 8.76 24.20 -13.32
N SER A 456 9.22 24.59 -14.51
CA SER A 456 9.47 23.64 -15.60
C SER A 456 10.63 22.70 -15.32
N PHE A 457 11.61 23.11 -14.50
CA PHE A 457 12.75 22.26 -14.13
C PHE A 457 12.51 21.45 -12.84
N ILE A 458 11.26 21.35 -12.38
CA ILE A 458 10.89 20.55 -11.20
C ILE A 458 11.26 19.07 -11.40
N SER A 459 11.82 18.45 -10.37
CA SER A 459 12.21 17.04 -10.33
C SER A 459 12.94 16.58 -11.61
N PRO A 460 14.13 17.14 -11.94
CA PRO A 460 14.77 16.99 -13.24
C PRO A 460 15.54 15.66 -13.38
N ILE A 461 14.82 14.54 -13.37
CA ILE A 461 15.39 13.18 -13.47
C ILE A 461 16.31 13.06 -14.70
N LYS A 462 15.83 13.49 -15.87
CA LYS A 462 16.58 13.39 -17.13
C LYS A 462 17.93 14.11 -17.06
N ALA A 463 17.93 15.38 -16.66
CA ALA A 463 19.18 16.16 -16.56
C ALA A 463 20.16 15.55 -15.54
N ALA A 464 19.66 14.96 -14.45
CA ALA A 464 20.50 14.26 -13.50
C ALA A 464 21.11 12.97 -14.08
N ASN A 465 20.33 12.16 -14.78
CA ASN A 465 20.83 10.92 -15.41
C ASN A 465 21.83 11.21 -16.55
N GLU A 466 21.68 12.31 -17.29
CA GLU A 466 22.65 12.76 -18.32
C GLU A 466 24.04 13.05 -17.74
N LEU A 467 24.14 13.32 -16.44
CA LEU A 467 25.40 13.49 -15.70
C LEU A 467 25.84 12.23 -14.94
N GLY A 468 25.18 11.08 -15.17
CA GLY A 468 25.49 9.82 -14.51
C GLY A 468 25.04 9.74 -13.06
N ILE A 469 24.19 10.67 -12.60
CA ILE A 469 23.64 10.61 -11.24
C ILE A 469 22.56 9.52 -11.20
N VAL A 470 22.67 8.61 -10.24
CA VAL A 470 21.64 7.61 -9.96
C VAL A 470 20.48 8.28 -9.23
N THR A 471 19.28 8.14 -9.77
CA THR A 471 18.06 8.79 -9.26
C THR A 471 17.04 7.76 -8.83
N SER A 472 16.13 8.18 -7.96
CA SER A 472 14.90 7.44 -7.68
C SER A 472 13.70 8.38 -7.71
N ASN A 473 12.50 7.82 -7.66
CA ASN A 473 11.25 8.57 -7.67
C ASN A 473 10.25 7.92 -6.71
N HIS A 474 9.55 8.72 -5.92
CA HIS A 474 8.80 8.22 -4.76
C HIS A 474 7.35 8.69 -4.70
N THR A 475 6.56 8.05 -3.83
CA THR A 475 5.14 8.40 -3.62
C THR A 475 4.94 9.36 -2.46
N ASP A 476 5.89 9.41 -1.51
CA ASP A 476 5.74 10.14 -0.25
C ASP A 476 4.47 9.74 0.50
N TYR A 477 4.06 8.47 0.42
CA TYR A 477 2.81 8.03 1.01
C TYR A 477 2.76 8.40 2.51
N ASN A 478 1.71 9.03 3.03
CA ASN A 478 0.37 9.20 2.48
C ASN A 478 0.06 10.56 1.85
N VAL A 479 1.09 11.35 1.47
CA VAL A 479 0.90 12.61 0.72
C VAL A 479 0.25 12.33 -0.65
N THR A 480 0.76 11.33 -1.37
CA THR A 480 0.08 10.75 -2.53
C THR A 480 -0.10 9.25 -2.37
N LEU A 481 -0.92 8.61 -3.22
CA LEU A 481 -1.18 7.18 -3.13
C LEU A 481 0.07 6.34 -3.45
N LEU A 482 0.14 5.13 -2.88
CA LEU A 482 1.15 4.10 -3.22
C LEU A 482 0.91 3.56 -4.64
N ASP A 483 1.06 4.38 -5.68
CA ASP A 483 0.81 4.00 -7.07
C ASP A 483 2.10 4.16 -7.90
N PRO A 484 2.84 3.06 -8.18
CA PRO A 484 4.09 3.13 -8.95
C PRO A 484 3.83 3.58 -10.39
N PHE A 485 2.69 3.24 -10.98
CA PHE A 485 2.38 3.61 -12.36
C PHE A 485 1.99 5.07 -12.48
N PHE A 486 1.41 5.67 -11.43
CA PHE A 486 1.22 7.11 -11.35
C PHE A 486 2.57 7.85 -11.24
N VAL A 487 3.51 7.34 -10.42
CA VAL A 487 4.88 7.88 -10.34
C VAL A 487 5.59 7.80 -11.69
N MET A 488 5.52 6.66 -12.37
CA MET A 488 6.04 6.52 -13.75
C MET A 488 5.37 7.50 -14.70
N TRP A 489 4.03 7.50 -14.74
CA TRP A 489 3.26 8.35 -15.65
C TRP A 489 3.57 9.83 -15.46
N THR A 490 3.68 10.33 -14.23
CA THR A 490 3.99 11.76 -14.00
C THR A 490 5.38 12.14 -14.46
N SER A 491 6.37 11.25 -14.32
CA SER A 491 7.74 11.48 -14.83
C SER A 491 7.84 11.45 -16.36
N MET A 492 6.99 10.65 -17.02
CA MET A 492 6.96 10.51 -18.49
C MET A 492 6.08 11.57 -19.16
N LYS A 493 4.88 11.81 -18.63
CA LYS A 493 3.89 12.72 -19.20
C LYS A 493 4.16 14.18 -18.83
N ARG A 494 4.52 14.42 -17.56
CA ARG A 494 4.71 15.75 -16.96
C ARG A 494 3.53 16.71 -17.18
N GLU A 495 2.31 16.20 -17.01
CA GLU A 495 1.06 16.97 -17.14
C GLU A 495 0.55 17.43 -15.77
N THR A 496 0.15 18.70 -15.68
CA THR A 496 -0.48 19.28 -14.48
C THR A 496 -1.96 18.91 -14.41
N ARG A 497 -2.60 19.18 -13.27
CA ARG A 497 -4.03 18.91 -13.08
C ARG A 497 -4.91 19.67 -14.07
N SER A 498 -4.49 20.85 -14.55
CA SER A 498 -5.20 21.61 -15.59
C SER A 498 -4.97 21.09 -17.03
N GLY A 499 -4.10 20.09 -17.22
CA GLY A 499 -3.73 19.55 -18.53
C GLY A 499 -2.53 20.24 -19.17
N LYS A 500 -1.87 21.17 -18.48
CA LYS A 500 -0.66 21.84 -19.00
C LYS A 500 0.54 20.90 -18.91
N ILE A 501 1.41 20.89 -19.93
CA ILE A 501 2.70 20.19 -19.84
C ILE A 501 3.74 21.09 -19.19
N LEU A 502 4.37 20.60 -18.12
CA LEU A 502 5.36 21.34 -17.34
C LEU A 502 6.75 20.71 -17.49
N GLY A 503 7.67 21.40 -18.17
CA GLY A 503 9.03 20.88 -18.42
C GLY A 503 9.07 19.68 -19.39
N PRO A 504 8.57 19.81 -20.63
CA PRO A 504 8.56 18.70 -21.60
C PRO A 504 9.95 18.12 -21.91
N ASP A 505 11.01 18.93 -21.77
CA ASP A 505 12.40 18.56 -21.95
C ASP A 505 12.92 17.59 -20.88
N GLN A 506 12.30 17.58 -19.70
CA GLN A 506 12.64 16.74 -18.55
C GLN A 506 11.84 15.43 -18.48
N ARG A 507 11.10 15.07 -19.55
CA ARG A 507 10.41 13.78 -19.65
C ARG A 507 11.43 12.65 -19.77
N ILE A 508 11.15 11.53 -19.10
CA ILE A 508 11.93 10.29 -19.20
C ILE A 508 11.14 9.20 -19.91
N ASP A 509 11.85 8.16 -20.37
CA ASP A 509 11.20 6.97 -20.93
C ASP A 509 10.76 5.98 -19.83
N ALA A 510 10.00 4.96 -20.24
CA ALA A 510 9.45 3.98 -19.31
C ALA A 510 10.54 3.11 -18.63
N TYR A 511 11.69 2.90 -19.27
CA TYR A 511 12.77 2.09 -18.69
C TYR A 511 13.48 2.85 -17.59
N THR A 512 13.80 4.12 -17.83
CA THR A 512 14.32 5.05 -16.83
C THR A 512 13.33 5.20 -15.67
N ALA A 513 12.03 5.33 -15.96
CA ALA A 513 11.00 5.39 -14.92
C ALA A 513 10.95 4.11 -14.07
N LEU A 514 11.11 2.92 -14.67
CA LEU A 514 11.23 1.65 -13.94
C LEU A 514 12.50 1.58 -13.09
N GLN A 515 13.65 2.03 -13.61
CA GLN A 515 14.89 2.11 -12.83
C GLN A 515 14.69 2.96 -11.57
N ASN A 516 13.94 4.05 -11.66
CA ASN A 516 13.67 4.96 -10.55
C ASN A 516 12.81 4.36 -9.41
N ILE A 517 12.19 3.19 -9.63
CA ILE A 517 11.45 2.41 -8.61
C ILE A 517 12.02 0.99 -8.40
N THR A 518 13.18 0.68 -8.99
CA THR A 518 13.87 -0.63 -8.87
C THR A 518 15.36 -0.45 -8.56
N THR A 519 16.22 -0.29 -9.58
CA THR A 519 17.68 -0.23 -9.44
C THR A 519 18.16 1.05 -8.76
N GLY A 520 17.53 2.18 -9.05
CA GLY A 520 17.83 3.49 -8.45
C GLY A 520 17.70 3.48 -6.93
N PRO A 521 16.52 3.17 -6.36
CA PRO A 521 16.38 3.04 -4.92
C PRO A 521 17.19 1.88 -4.33
N ALA A 522 17.43 0.79 -5.07
CA ALA A 522 18.32 -0.26 -4.58
C ALA A 522 19.74 0.28 -4.35
N TYR A 523 20.30 1.03 -5.32
CA TYR A 523 21.60 1.68 -5.17
C TYR A 523 21.60 2.72 -4.03
N GLN A 524 20.58 3.56 -3.93
CA GLN A 524 20.53 4.60 -2.88
C GLN A 524 20.61 4.03 -1.46
N PHE A 525 20.03 2.85 -1.23
CA PHE A 525 19.91 2.23 0.09
C PHE A 525 20.85 1.03 0.30
N PHE A 526 21.90 0.90 -0.52
CA PHE A 526 22.90 -0.19 -0.48
C PHE A 526 22.28 -1.59 -0.58
N GLU A 527 21.30 -1.75 -1.47
CA GLU A 527 20.59 -3.00 -1.75
C GLU A 527 20.89 -3.57 -3.15
N GLU A 528 21.71 -2.90 -3.96
CA GLU A 528 21.95 -3.26 -5.37
C GLU A 528 22.55 -4.65 -5.58
N ASP A 529 23.22 -5.21 -4.57
CA ASP A 529 23.78 -6.57 -4.60
C ASP A 529 22.73 -7.67 -4.34
N ARG A 530 21.50 -7.29 -3.94
CA ARG A 530 20.47 -8.26 -3.55
C ARG A 530 19.07 -7.97 -4.07
N LYS A 531 18.80 -6.77 -4.60
CA LYS A 531 17.50 -6.32 -5.10
C LYS A 531 17.66 -5.39 -6.30
N GLY A 532 16.52 -5.05 -6.91
CA GLY A 532 16.44 -4.08 -8.00
C GLY A 532 16.68 -4.68 -9.38
N MET A 533 17.22 -5.90 -9.47
CA MET A 533 17.39 -6.64 -10.73
C MET A 533 16.92 -8.09 -10.58
N ILE A 534 16.59 -8.72 -11.71
CA ILE A 534 16.43 -10.17 -11.81
C ILE A 534 17.76 -10.72 -12.31
N LYS A 535 18.66 -11.02 -11.38
CA LYS A 535 20.01 -11.52 -11.65
C LYS A 535 20.38 -12.62 -10.68
N LYS A 536 21.15 -13.62 -11.16
CA LYS A 536 21.66 -14.70 -10.32
C LYS A 536 22.34 -14.15 -9.05
N GLY A 537 22.01 -14.75 -7.90
CA GLY A 537 22.51 -14.37 -6.58
C GLY A 537 21.59 -13.42 -5.81
N MET A 538 20.72 -12.69 -6.51
CA MET A 538 19.77 -11.75 -5.88
C MET A 538 18.58 -12.47 -5.26
N LEU A 539 17.84 -11.73 -4.44
CA LEU A 539 16.57 -12.20 -3.89
C LEU A 539 15.52 -12.30 -4.99
N ALA A 540 14.68 -13.33 -4.88
CA ALA A 540 13.54 -13.55 -5.77
C ALA A 540 12.36 -12.64 -5.39
N ASP A 541 12.60 -11.34 -5.38
CA ASP A 541 11.58 -10.31 -5.18
C ASP A 541 11.07 -9.89 -6.56
N PHE A 542 9.81 -10.19 -6.88
CA PHE A 542 9.24 -9.93 -8.21
C PHE A 542 7.89 -9.24 -8.14
N VAL A 543 7.52 -8.63 -9.26
CA VAL A 543 6.16 -8.21 -9.55
C VAL A 543 5.75 -8.71 -10.93
N ILE A 544 4.54 -9.25 -11.04
CA ILE A 544 3.95 -9.72 -12.30
C ILE A 544 2.85 -8.75 -12.72
N LEU A 545 2.96 -8.23 -13.94
CA LEU A 545 2.08 -7.23 -14.52
C LEU A 545 1.25 -7.81 -15.66
N ASP A 546 0.06 -7.27 -15.86
CA ASP A 546 -0.82 -7.68 -16.96
C ASP A 546 -0.32 -7.25 -18.34
N LYS A 547 0.47 -6.16 -18.39
CA LYS A 547 1.07 -5.53 -19.58
C LYS A 547 2.51 -5.11 -19.31
N ASN A 548 3.33 -5.07 -20.36
CA ASN A 548 4.70 -4.58 -20.29
C ASN A 548 4.74 -3.04 -20.37
N PRO A 549 5.26 -2.32 -19.36
CA PRO A 549 5.35 -0.85 -19.39
C PRO A 549 6.16 -0.30 -20.57
N LEU A 550 7.10 -1.06 -21.14
CA LEU A 550 7.91 -0.63 -22.29
C LEU A 550 7.22 -0.80 -23.64
N LYS A 551 6.08 -1.52 -23.69
CA LYS A 551 5.39 -1.89 -24.93
C LYS A 551 4.01 -1.23 -25.07
N VAL A 552 3.66 -0.30 -24.18
CA VAL A 552 2.41 0.45 -24.28
C VAL A 552 2.46 1.45 -25.43
N SER A 553 1.33 1.67 -26.11
CA SER A 553 1.25 2.54 -27.30
C SER A 553 1.15 4.03 -26.98
N ASP A 554 0.66 4.38 -25.80
CA ASP A 554 0.54 5.75 -25.30
C ASP A 554 0.94 5.79 -23.83
N VAL A 555 1.51 6.93 -23.39
CA VAL A 555 1.94 7.12 -22.01
C VAL A 555 0.78 6.99 -21.02
N ASN A 556 -0.45 7.37 -21.38
CA ASN A 556 -1.58 7.24 -20.45
C ASN A 556 -1.93 5.78 -20.14
N ALA A 557 -1.63 4.85 -21.04
CA ALA A 557 -1.85 3.43 -20.82
C ALA A 557 -0.98 2.86 -19.68
N ILE A 558 0.08 3.56 -19.26
CA ILE A 558 0.86 3.22 -18.05
C ILE A 558 -0.06 3.16 -16.82
N ARG A 559 -1.02 4.09 -16.68
CA ARG A 559 -1.93 4.17 -15.53
C ARG A 559 -2.95 3.03 -15.48
N GLU A 560 -3.12 2.30 -16.58
CA GLU A 560 -4.05 1.18 -16.67
C GLU A 560 -3.36 -0.16 -16.34
N ILE A 561 -2.03 -0.17 -16.21
CA ILE A 561 -1.28 -1.38 -15.90
C ILE A 561 -1.70 -1.87 -14.51
N THR A 562 -1.94 -3.17 -14.44
CA THR A 562 -2.37 -3.86 -13.25
C THR A 562 -1.26 -4.76 -12.75
N ILE A 563 -1.01 -4.69 -11.44
CA ILE A 563 -0.24 -5.71 -10.74
C ILE A 563 -1.13 -6.93 -10.50
N LEU A 564 -0.69 -8.06 -11.04
CA LEU A 564 -1.35 -9.36 -10.91
C LEU A 564 -0.84 -10.12 -9.70
N GLU A 565 0.46 -9.99 -9.41
CA GLU A 565 1.12 -10.69 -8.32
C GLU A 565 2.34 -9.92 -7.82
N THR A 566 2.59 -9.99 -6.52
CA THR A 566 3.82 -9.50 -5.90
C THR A 566 4.42 -10.64 -5.08
N ILE A 567 5.70 -10.88 -5.29
CA ILE A 567 6.44 -12.03 -4.79
C ILE A 567 7.61 -11.53 -3.97
N LYS A 568 7.77 -12.07 -2.76
CA LYS A 568 8.90 -11.80 -1.86
C LYS A 568 9.69 -13.09 -1.66
N GLU A 569 10.96 -13.09 -2.04
CA GLU A 569 11.84 -14.24 -1.91
C GLU A 569 11.17 -15.54 -2.39
N GLY A 570 10.57 -15.50 -3.58
CA GLY A 570 9.88 -16.63 -4.21
C GLY A 570 8.48 -16.94 -3.64
N ASN A 571 8.01 -16.22 -2.63
CA ASN A 571 6.69 -16.42 -2.04
C ASN A 571 5.70 -15.33 -2.46
N THR A 572 4.54 -15.72 -2.99
CA THR A 572 3.45 -14.79 -3.28
C THR A 572 2.96 -14.09 -2.01
N ILE A 573 3.17 -12.78 -1.92
CA ILE A 573 2.69 -11.93 -0.80
C ILE A 573 1.41 -11.16 -1.17
N TYR A 574 1.16 -10.99 -2.46
CA TYR A 574 -0.09 -10.48 -3.00
C TYR A 574 -0.42 -11.18 -4.30
N GLN A 575 -1.68 -11.54 -4.46
CA GLN A 575 -2.25 -11.98 -5.73
C GLN A 575 -3.52 -11.17 -5.97
N LYS A 576 -3.63 -10.51 -7.12
CA LYS A 576 -4.90 -9.94 -7.56
C LYS A 576 -5.87 -11.10 -7.74
N LYS A 577 -7.00 -11.04 -7.04
CA LYS A 577 -8.10 -11.97 -7.29
C LYS A 577 -8.63 -11.69 -8.69
N THR A 578 -8.24 -12.50 -9.66
CA THR A 578 -8.88 -12.50 -10.96
C THR A 578 -10.26 -13.09 -10.76
N VAL A 579 -11.29 -12.25 -10.88
CA VAL A 579 -12.60 -12.79 -11.24
C VAL A 579 -12.43 -13.24 -12.68
N GLU A 580 -12.18 -14.53 -12.90
CA GLU A 580 -12.32 -15.07 -14.23
C GLU A 580 -13.76 -14.80 -14.64
N LYS A 581 -13.94 -13.88 -15.58
CA LYS A 581 -15.16 -13.82 -16.38
C LYS A 581 -15.20 -15.17 -17.08
N LEU A 582 -15.92 -16.13 -16.52
CA LEU A 582 -16.37 -17.27 -17.28
C LEU A 582 -17.18 -16.65 -18.43
N ASP A 583 -16.67 -16.75 -19.65
CA ASP A 583 -17.42 -16.38 -20.84
C ASP A 583 -18.81 -17.01 -20.69
N GLY A 584 -19.83 -16.15 -20.65
CA GLY A 584 -21.14 -16.48 -20.13
C GLY A 584 -21.67 -17.79 -20.71
N TYR A 585 -21.66 -18.85 -19.92
CA TYR A 585 -22.43 -20.03 -20.23
C TYR A 585 -23.90 -19.70 -19.96
N PHE A 586 -24.64 -19.46 -21.03
CA PHE A 586 -26.10 -19.35 -20.98
C PHE A 586 -26.67 -20.67 -20.48
N ILE A 587 -27.06 -20.74 -19.21
CA ILE A 587 -27.87 -21.84 -18.69
C ILE A 587 -29.32 -21.45 -18.88
N LYS A 588 -29.95 -21.99 -19.92
CA LYS A 588 -31.37 -21.82 -20.19
C LYS A 588 -32.18 -22.83 -19.35
N ASN A 589 -32.08 -22.76 -18.02
CA ASN A 589 -32.87 -23.60 -17.11
C ASN A 589 -33.90 -22.77 -16.35
N THR A 590 -35.05 -23.39 -16.07
CA THR A 590 -36.23 -22.79 -15.45
C THR A 590 -35.93 -22.36 -14.01
N VAL A 591 -35.69 -21.07 -13.81
CA VAL A 591 -35.63 -20.48 -12.47
C VAL A 591 -37.03 -20.58 -11.85
N LYS A 592 -37.14 -21.26 -10.71
CA LYS A 592 -38.38 -21.33 -9.92
C LYS A 592 -38.17 -20.69 -8.55
N PHE A 593 -39.20 -20.00 -8.08
CA PHE A 593 -39.24 -19.37 -6.76
C PHE A 593 -40.13 -20.20 -5.82
N ASP A 594 -39.88 -20.11 -4.52
CA ASP A 594 -40.83 -20.60 -3.51
C ASP A 594 -42.11 -19.73 -3.49
N ASP A 595 -43.17 -20.22 -2.87
CA ASP A 595 -44.49 -19.57 -2.85
C ASP A 595 -44.45 -18.13 -2.25
N ASN A 596 -43.37 -17.80 -1.52
CA ASN A 596 -43.15 -16.51 -0.88
C ASN A 596 -42.03 -15.66 -1.52
N ASN A 597 -41.43 -16.08 -2.65
CA ASN A 597 -40.31 -15.42 -3.36
C ASN A 597 -39.06 -15.12 -2.51
N ASN A 598 -38.81 -15.91 -1.46
CA ASN A 598 -37.64 -15.78 -0.59
C ASN A 598 -36.45 -16.62 -1.07
N PHE A 599 -36.68 -17.60 -1.95
CA PHE A 599 -35.65 -18.53 -2.40
C PHE A 599 -35.71 -18.77 -3.91
N MET A 600 -34.53 -18.78 -4.55
CA MET A 600 -34.35 -19.09 -5.96
C MET A 600 -33.68 -20.45 -6.13
N HIS A 601 -34.18 -21.26 -7.07
CA HIS A 601 -33.62 -22.59 -7.37
C HIS A 601 -33.11 -22.69 -8.80
N VAL A 602 -31.94 -23.31 -8.95
CA VAL A 602 -31.36 -23.74 -10.23
C VAL A 602 -31.27 -25.25 -10.22
N VAL A 603 -31.96 -25.92 -11.15
CA VAL A 603 -31.95 -27.38 -11.28
C VAL A 603 -30.91 -27.79 -12.32
N VAL A 604 -30.02 -28.70 -11.95
CA VAL A 604 -29.06 -29.35 -12.85
C VAL A 604 -29.38 -30.84 -12.90
N GLU A 605 -29.64 -31.35 -14.10
CA GLU A 605 -30.29 -32.66 -14.30
C GLU A 605 -29.35 -33.86 -14.14
N ASN A 606 -28.03 -33.66 -14.18
CA ASN A 606 -27.07 -34.74 -13.99
C ASN A 606 -25.69 -34.23 -13.50
N LYS A 607 -24.90 -35.14 -12.92
CA LYS A 607 -23.56 -34.86 -12.35
C LYS A 607 -22.54 -34.41 -13.41
N LYS A 608 -22.67 -34.89 -14.66
CA LYS A 608 -21.79 -34.51 -15.77
C LYS A 608 -21.95 -33.03 -16.12
N ASP A 609 -23.19 -32.57 -16.22
CA ASP A 609 -23.55 -31.18 -16.45
C ASP A 609 -23.17 -30.30 -15.26
N PHE A 610 -23.39 -30.76 -14.03
CA PHE A 610 -22.92 -30.02 -12.86
C PHE A 610 -21.40 -29.84 -12.85
N ASN A 611 -20.63 -30.91 -13.09
CA ASN A 611 -19.17 -30.83 -13.15
C ASN A 611 -18.69 -29.95 -14.32
N LYS A 612 -19.42 -29.96 -15.45
CA LYS A 612 -19.17 -29.09 -16.59
C LYS A 612 -19.41 -27.60 -16.27
N TYR A 613 -20.44 -27.28 -15.48
CA TYR A 613 -20.85 -25.89 -15.22
C TYR A 613 -20.28 -25.30 -13.91
N PHE A 614 -19.99 -26.13 -12.91
CA PHE A 614 -19.63 -25.71 -11.54
C PHE A 614 -18.35 -26.39 -11.01
N GLY A 615 -17.72 -27.28 -11.78
CA GLY A 615 -16.57 -28.10 -11.36
C GLY A 615 -15.23 -27.37 -11.23
N VAL A 616 -15.19 -26.06 -11.49
CA VAL A 616 -13.95 -25.25 -11.44
C VAL A 616 -13.57 -24.88 -9.99
N ALA A 617 -14.53 -24.87 -9.06
CA ALA A 617 -14.27 -24.55 -7.65
C ALA A 617 -13.96 -25.80 -6.81
N LYS A 618 -12.74 -25.88 -6.27
CA LYS A 618 -12.22 -27.00 -5.46
C LYS A 618 -13.12 -27.35 -4.25
N THR A 619 -13.75 -26.35 -3.64
CA THR A 619 -14.64 -26.47 -2.48
C THR A 619 -16.02 -27.05 -2.85
N MET A 620 -16.53 -26.73 -4.05
CA MET A 620 -17.79 -27.28 -4.59
C MET A 620 -17.64 -28.76 -4.94
N LYS A 621 -16.53 -29.13 -5.57
CA LYS A 621 -16.20 -30.53 -5.90
C LYS A 621 -16.21 -31.41 -4.66
N ASN A 622 -15.58 -30.97 -3.56
CA ASN A 622 -15.56 -31.69 -2.29
C ASN A 622 -16.93 -31.83 -1.61
N LYS A 623 -17.84 -30.86 -1.79
CA LYS A 623 -19.22 -30.96 -1.26
C LYS A 623 -20.08 -31.91 -2.11
N VAL A 624 -19.90 -31.88 -3.43
CA VAL A 624 -20.63 -32.70 -4.41
C VAL A 624 -20.20 -34.16 -4.36
N ASP A 625 -18.90 -34.43 -4.18
CA ASP A 625 -18.39 -35.79 -4.04
C ASP A 625 -18.87 -36.49 -2.75
N LYS A 626 -19.40 -35.72 -1.79
CA LYS A 626 -20.04 -36.25 -0.56
C LYS A 626 -21.54 -36.51 -0.71
N VAL A 627 -22.15 -36.12 -1.84
CA VAL A 627 -23.57 -36.35 -2.11
C VAL A 627 -23.69 -37.68 -2.86
N ASN A 628 -24.45 -38.63 -2.31
CA ASN A 628 -24.75 -39.89 -3.00
C ASN A 628 -25.69 -39.61 -4.18
N PHE A 629 -25.25 -40.00 -5.38
CA PHE A 629 -25.99 -39.82 -6.62
C PHE A 629 -26.71 -41.12 -6.98
N GLU A 630 -28.03 -41.11 -6.94
CA GLU A 630 -28.84 -42.12 -7.62
C GLU A 630 -29.11 -41.65 -9.06
N GLU A 631 -29.21 -42.58 -10.02
CA GLU A 631 -29.42 -42.33 -11.46
C GLU A 631 -30.64 -41.45 -11.79
N ASN A 632 -31.51 -41.22 -10.81
CA ASN A 632 -32.74 -40.44 -10.91
C ASN A 632 -32.78 -39.18 -10.03
N SER A 633 -31.64 -38.58 -9.69
CA SER A 633 -31.57 -37.36 -8.87
C SER A 633 -31.22 -36.09 -9.66
N VAL A 634 -31.71 -34.93 -9.21
CA VAL A 634 -31.32 -33.58 -9.68
C VAL A 634 -30.58 -32.79 -8.59
N ILE A 635 -29.72 -31.85 -8.98
CA ILE A 635 -29.05 -30.92 -8.06
C ILE A 635 -29.81 -29.60 -8.03
N ALA A 636 -30.29 -29.20 -6.85
CA ALA A 636 -30.84 -27.86 -6.63
C ALA A 636 -29.80 -26.97 -5.93
N ILE A 637 -29.48 -25.83 -6.53
CA ILE A 637 -28.76 -24.73 -5.87
C ILE A 637 -29.81 -23.76 -5.32
N MET A 638 -29.87 -23.61 -4.00
CA MET A 638 -30.80 -22.69 -3.33
C MET A 638 -30.05 -21.49 -2.78
N THR A 639 -30.56 -20.29 -3.05
CA THR A 639 -30.05 -19.05 -2.44
C THR A 639 -31.16 -18.22 -1.83
N LYS A 640 -30.85 -17.53 -0.73
CA LYS A 640 -31.78 -16.60 -0.09
C LYS A 640 -31.84 -15.32 -0.92
N ALA A 641 -33.01 -14.99 -1.42
CA ALA A 641 -33.23 -13.86 -2.30
C ALA A 641 -34.24 -12.92 -1.62
N SER A 642 -33.86 -11.67 -1.36
CA SER A 642 -34.77 -10.65 -0.81
C SER A 642 -35.04 -9.63 -1.90
N ASN A 643 -36.32 -9.33 -2.17
CA ASN A 643 -36.78 -8.35 -3.17
C ASN A 643 -36.44 -8.67 -4.63
N VAL A 644 -36.53 -9.95 -5.03
CA VAL A 644 -36.26 -10.36 -6.42
C VAL A 644 -37.51 -10.23 -7.30
N PRO A 645 -37.43 -9.58 -8.47
CA PRO A 645 -38.57 -9.42 -9.37
C PRO A 645 -39.07 -10.74 -9.98
N LYS A 646 -40.38 -10.81 -10.26
CA LYS A 646 -41.12 -12.03 -10.68
C LYS A 646 -40.73 -12.61 -12.04
N LYS A 647 -39.91 -11.94 -12.85
CA LYS A 647 -39.45 -12.40 -14.17
C LYS A 647 -37.94 -12.22 -14.28
N ILE A 648 -37.20 -13.32 -14.15
CA ILE A 648 -35.78 -13.38 -14.48
C ILE A 648 -35.64 -14.05 -15.85
N GLU A 649 -34.97 -13.39 -16.80
CA GLU A 649 -34.71 -13.97 -18.12
C GLU A 649 -33.32 -14.60 -18.22
N VAL A 650 -32.33 -14.06 -17.49
CA VAL A 650 -30.95 -14.55 -17.54
C VAL A 650 -30.34 -14.54 -16.15
N VAL A 651 -29.70 -15.65 -15.78
CA VAL A 651 -28.91 -15.81 -14.56
C VAL A 651 -27.44 -16.02 -14.94
N TYR A 652 -26.57 -15.21 -14.36
CA TYR A 652 -25.13 -15.32 -14.44
C TYR A 652 -24.58 -15.83 -13.12
N TYR A 653 -23.55 -16.66 -13.20
CA TYR A 653 -22.84 -17.16 -12.03
C TYR A 653 -21.43 -16.58 -12.08
N GLU A 654 -21.02 -15.99 -10.97
CA GLU A 654 -19.70 -15.42 -10.77
C GLU A 654 -19.09 -16.06 -9.53
N PHE A 655 -17.83 -16.46 -9.59
CA PHE A 655 -17.16 -17.06 -8.44
C PHE A 655 -16.15 -16.08 -7.85
N GLY A 656 -16.31 -15.79 -6.56
CA GLY A 656 -15.43 -14.93 -5.78
C GLY A 656 -14.75 -15.73 -4.67
N GLY A 657 -13.65 -16.42 -4.97
CA GLY A 657 -12.99 -17.29 -4.00
C GLY A 657 -13.83 -18.52 -3.62
N ASP A 658 -14.22 -18.63 -2.34
CA ASP A 658 -15.05 -19.73 -1.81
C ASP A 658 -16.57 -19.51 -1.96
N GLU A 659 -16.98 -18.36 -2.50
CA GLU A 659 -18.39 -17.98 -2.64
C GLU A 659 -18.85 -17.97 -4.11
N LEU A 660 -20.07 -18.47 -4.34
CA LEU A 660 -20.77 -18.35 -5.63
C LEU A 660 -21.71 -17.14 -5.55
N LEU A 661 -21.40 -16.12 -6.33
CA LEU A 661 -22.28 -14.98 -6.60
C LEU A 661 -23.21 -15.33 -7.76
N ILE A 662 -24.50 -15.08 -7.57
CA ILE A 662 -25.49 -15.23 -8.64
C ILE A 662 -26.03 -13.85 -8.99
N LYS A 663 -25.80 -13.41 -10.24
CA LYS A 663 -26.32 -12.16 -10.81
C LYS A 663 -27.45 -12.49 -11.78
N TYR A 664 -28.42 -11.61 -11.96
CA TYR A 664 -29.50 -11.85 -12.94
C TYR A 664 -29.89 -10.57 -13.69
N HIS A 665 -30.40 -10.75 -14.91
CA HIS A 665 -30.95 -9.68 -15.76
C HIS A 665 -32.46 -9.84 -15.90
N ILE A 666 -33.15 -8.70 -15.83
CA ILE A 666 -34.60 -8.55 -15.97
C ILE A 666 -34.83 -7.60 -17.15
N ARG A 667 -35.72 -7.97 -18.07
CA ARG A 667 -36.02 -7.14 -19.23
C ARG A 667 -37.32 -6.39 -19.01
N GLU A 668 -37.21 -5.21 -18.39
CA GLU A 668 -38.07 -4.04 -18.61
C GLU A 668 -37.43 -2.83 -17.90
N GLY A 669 -36.87 -1.89 -18.67
CA GLY A 669 -36.59 -0.50 -18.25
C GLY A 669 -35.47 -0.21 -17.23
N GLU A 670 -35.15 -1.09 -16.29
CA GLU A 670 -34.23 -0.78 -15.19
C GLU A 670 -33.09 -1.81 -15.05
N LYS A 671 -31.83 -1.35 -15.17
CA LYS A 671 -30.64 -2.14 -14.85
C LYS A 671 -30.44 -2.18 -13.33
N ASN A 672 -31.16 -3.06 -12.64
CA ASN A 672 -30.87 -3.34 -11.24
C ASN A 672 -30.08 -4.66 -11.14
N THR A 673 -28.83 -4.58 -10.69
CA THR A 673 -28.02 -5.76 -10.34
C THR A 673 -28.27 -6.07 -8.87
N PHE A 674 -28.65 -7.30 -8.57
CA PHE A 674 -28.90 -7.75 -7.20
C PHE A 674 -27.94 -8.90 -6.87
N GLU A 675 -27.47 -8.94 -5.64
CA GLU A 675 -26.55 -9.95 -5.13
C GLU A 675 -27.25 -10.79 -4.04
N SER A 676 -26.98 -12.10 -4.05
CA SER A 676 -27.49 -13.04 -3.05
C SER A 676 -26.33 -13.87 -2.49
N THR A 677 -26.32 -14.06 -1.17
CA THR A 677 -25.30 -14.83 -0.44
C THR A 677 -25.96 -15.95 0.36
N GLY A 678 -25.52 -17.20 0.12
CA GLY A 678 -25.94 -18.40 0.87
C GLY A 678 -26.25 -19.56 -0.08
N LEU A 679 -25.55 -20.68 0.08
CA LEU A 679 -25.65 -21.84 -0.81
C LEU A 679 -26.09 -23.09 -0.04
N TYR A 680 -27.22 -23.68 -0.41
CA TYR A 680 -27.61 -25.02 0.02
C TYR A 680 -27.62 -25.96 -1.19
N LEU A 681 -26.91 -27.08 -1.08
CA LEU A 681 -26.84 -28.14 -2.10
C LEU A 681 -27.58 -29.37 -1.58
N ALA A 682 -28.51 -29.90 -2.37
CA ALA A 682 -29.16 -31.19 -2.10
C ALA A 682 -29.30 -31.99 -3.40
N ALA A 683 -29.02 -33.29 -3.35
CA ALA A 683 -29.50 -34.23 -4.37
C ALA A 683 -30.93 -34.63 -4.03
N ILE A 684 -31.81 -34.52 -5.02
CA ILE A 684 -33.24 -34.72 -4.85
C ILE A 684 -33.70 -35.75 -5.88
N PRO A 685 -34.29 -36.88 -5.47
CA PRO A 685 -34.91 -37.82 -6.40
C PRO A 685 -36.01 -37.15 -7.24
N LYS A 686 -36.10 -37.49 -8.53
CA LYS A 686 -37.05 -36.87 -9.50
C LYS A 686 -38.52 -37.02 -9.13
N ASP A 687 -38.86 -37.98 -8.27
CA ASP A 687 -40.21 -38.24 -7.76
C ASP A 687 -40.57 -37.41 -6.51
N VAL A 688 -39.63 -36.64 -5.95
CA VAL A 688 -39.90 -35.69 -4.87
C VAL A 688 -40.64 -34.47 -5.41
N THR A 689 -41.89 -34.30 -4.99
CA THR A 689 -42.77 -33.22 -5.43
C THR A 689 -42.73 -31.97 -4.55
N SER A 690 -42.17 -32.06 -3.34
CA SER A 690 -41.94 -30.90 -2.47
C SER A 690 -40.83 -31.14 -1.44
N ILE A 691 -40.14 -30.08 -1.03
CA ILE A 691 -39.10 -30.11 0.01
C ILE A 691 -39.43 -29.09 1.09
N LYS A 692 -39.39 -29.54 2.35
CA LYS A 692 -39.45 -28.66 3.52
C LYS A 692 -38.04 -28.40 4.04
N PHE A 693 -37.71 -27.15 4.31
CA PHE A 693 -36.44 -26.77 4.92
C PHE A 693 -36.67 -25.90 6.16
N LYS A 694 -35.79 -26.05 7.15
CA LYS A 694 -35.81 -25.31 8.40
C LYS A 694 -34.44 -24.65 8.61
N SER A 695 -34.43 -23.33 8.66
CA SER A 695 -33.28 -22.55 9.10
C SER A 695 -33.42 -22.19 10.59
N ARG A 696 -32.38 -21.58 11.17
CA ARG A 696 -32.39 -21.09 12.57
C ARG A 696 -33.50 -20.07 12.85
N TYR A 697 -34.08 -19.45 11.82
CA TYR A 697 -35.05 -18.35 11.94
C TYR A 697 -36.37 -18.54 11.17
N ASN A 698 -36.51 -19.54 10.27
CA ASN A 698 -37.73 -19.76 9.47
C ASN A 698 -37.85 -21.20 8.93
N VAL A 699 -39.09 -21.65 8.66
CA VAL A 699 -39.42 -22.90 7.94
C VAL A 699 -40.07 -22.54 6.60
N GLY A 700 -39.57 -23.11 5.51
CA GLY A 700 -40.12 -22.93 4.15
C GLY A 700 -40.48 -24.27 3.50
N VAL A 701 -41.43 -24.24 2.57
CA VAL A 701 -41.83 -25.39 1.74
C VAL A 701 -41.71 -24.97 0.28
N VAL A 702 -41.04 -25.77 -0.54
CA VAL A 702 -40.90 -25.55 -1.98
C VAL A 702 -41.54 -26.72 -2.72
N ASN A 703 -42.45 -26.43 -3.64
CA ASN A 703 -43.06 -27.41 -4.54
C ASN A 703 -42.19 -27.55 -5.81
N ILE A 704 -41.82 -28.77 -6.20
CA ILE A 704 -40.76 -29.06 -7.19
C ILE A 704 -41.32 -29.40 -8.59
N LYS A 705 -42.64 -29.55 -8.73
CA LYS A 705 -43.35 -29.99 -9.95
C LYS A 705 -42.77 -29.49 -11.26
#